data_AF-A0A2S8WNV6-F1
#
_entry.id   AF-A0A2S8WNV6-F1
#
_cell.length_a   1.000
_cell.length_b   1.000
_cell.length_c   1.000
_cell.angle_alpha   90.00
_cell.angle_beta   90.00
_cell.angle_gamma   90.00
#
_symmetry.space_group_name_H-M   'P 1'
#
loop_
_entity.id
_entity.type
_entity.pdbx_description
1 polymer ?
#
loop_
_entity_poly.entity_id
_entity_poly.type
_entity_poly.pdbx_seq_one_letter_code
_entity_poly.pdbx_strand_id
1 'polypeptide(L)'
;MSSRVAATHIPDHSVAQREITEILQSDSSNGVVISGPIGSRKSEFLISCINSDFASTVHLLCSPVSAEIPFGALAPMLIDMVQPLHELNVLRFLTHRFETATVTKRHLVLIEEAQFLDVASAFVLSQLALAKKIKLVLLTVGIGRNEQVVASTELGALLGHVAIAALTPAEVASFSRMILGNPTSDSTNQVITAACSGNPVLVEAFIASSLSQNVLRESQGWYCLTQPYVENDEALHAVVAGIQKRLSESDAEALEILALNGAEDSAVLVRVCATDTARLIGTGLVGHLDETRLCISSPLYSQVLRELVPPGRSKHLWLKLSADREHRGALPNSLLWALSSGASATDDQFYEAIETALNHNDEVGAWKLYQLAKTLNKNLQNAQQGARALLGLGQYQLALREIAEALETEDDPREVLRLRSLAATALWRTGDSGDGIEKLLDDWNNQCKTWGEDPKSRDQTEIQRNSRAITLLRLWIAVAQSEDLETTLEQARSIEIGSPKGSLEGLLAVDAKCLTLLRLGKFVEASDSALENLKNIEEDSDLESYIGFQIMATALRVLFAVGEYAKVRSIVASGMPKNTKVYMQWAGTMHLWSALAAVQEGRWSLARTQLYEARAELTFHDPDKLLELCQALCSFEQQQVSGQTSASPSFSSEKHLRRGWAAGENTDAILLARGYLALAGAQKAQGQLAELIDRASASICRHTELQLSLMLWRSTTNVGERGPALRGLETLCAPPVGRKTPAVLLLTRSGDKTQTEELVVVAEELFNHGETGLGAELLANILGTLTHDGDERQRGVLLRRLAAWIDELGGVPWGSLSGVLSERNLTAREKEIIDLVQQGMSNKEIAKLLTVSQRTVEGHLYRVFAKLGIAGRAELDSLP
;
A
#
# COMPACT_ATOMS: atom_id res chain seq x y z
N MET A 1 22.63 12.87 14.46
CA MET A 1 22.58 13.27 13.03
C MET A 1 21.75 14.55 12.90
N SER A 2 22.24 15.65 13.48
CA SER A 2 21.43 16.79 13.91
C SER A 2 21.48 18.00 12.97
N SER A 3 21.81 17.80 11.69
CA SER A 3 22.06 18.92 10.75
C SER A 3 21.50 18.74 9.34
N ARG A 4 20.50 17.89 9.14
CA ARG A 4 19.83 17.70 7.83
C ARG A 4 18.34 18.00 7.78
N VAL A 5 17.77 18.65 8.80
CA VAL A 5 16.40 19.20 8.69
C VAL A 5 16.48 20.56 7.99
N ALA A 6 16.74 20.53 6.68
CA ALA A 6 16.33 21.63 5.81
C ALA A 6 14.80 21.71 5.88
N ALA A 7 14.23 22.93 5.88
CA ALA A 7 12.79 23.18 5.97
C ALA A 7 12.01 22.19 5.08
N THR A 8 11.35 21.22 5.72
CA THR A 8 10.60 20.16 5.06
C THR A 8 9.22 20.70 4.71
N HIS A 9 9.10 21.31 3.52
CA HIS A 9 7.83 21.82 3.00
C HIS A 9 6.79 20.71 2.86
N ILE A 10 5.61 20.87 3.47
CA ILE A 10 4.47 19.94 3.32
C ILE A 10 4.19 19.69 1.82
N PRO A 11 3.76 18.49 1.39
CA PRO A 11 3.43 18.21 -0.01
C PRO A 11 2.40 19.20 -0.55
N ASP A 12 2.48 19.53 -1.83
CA ASP A 12 1.58 20.49 -2.48
C ASP A 12 0.10 20.08 -2.28
N HIS A 13 -0.60 20.76 -1.37
CA HIS A 13 -2.05 20.90 -1.47
C HIS A 13 -2.33 21.83 -2.65
N SER A 14 -2.11 21.33 -3.87
CA SER A 14 -2.06 22.13 -5.11
C SER A 14 -3.30 23.01 -5.31
N VAL A 15 -4.46 22.57 -4.82
CA VAL A 15 -5.70 23.35 -4.83
C VAL A 15 -5.68 24.45 -3.77
N ALA A 16 -5.45 24.12 -2.49
CA ALA A 16 -5.47 25.08 -1.40
C ALA A 16 -4.37 26.14 -1.53
N GLN A 17 -3.18 25.76 -1.98
CA GLN A 17 -2.07 26.67 -2.21
C GLN A 17 -2.39 27.66 -3.34
N ARG A 18 -3.00 27.17 -4.42
CA ARG A 18 -3.45 28.03 -5.53
C ARG A 18 -4.52 29.00 -5.07
N GLU A 19 -5.53 28.54 -4.34
CA GLU A 19 -6.59 29.40 -3.78
C GLU A 19 -6.04 30.48 -2.85
N ILE A 20 -5.17 30.12 -1.90
CA ILE A 20 -4.55 31.08 -0.99
C ILE A 20 -3.72 32.10 -1.78
N THR A 21 -2.93 31.65 -2.75
CA THR A 21 -2.10 32.52 -3.58
C THR A 21 -2.97 33.49 -4.38
N GLU A 22 -4.05 33.02 -5.01
CA GLU A 22 -5.00 33.85 -5.75
C GLU A 22 -5.69 34.88 -4.84
N ILE A 23 -6.11 34.50 -3.63
CA ILE A 23 -6.72 35.40 -2.65
C ILE A 23 -5.70 36.45 -2.16
N LEU A 24 -4.46 36.05 -1.87
CA LEU A 24 -3.41 36.94 -1.39
C LEU A 24 -2.90 37.90 -2.48
N GLN A 25 -2.95 37.52 -3.76
CA GLN A 25 -2.59 38.40 -4.88
C GLN A 25 -3.73 39.33 -5.32
N SER A 26 -4.99 38.97 -5.07
CA SER A 26 -6.14 39.79 -5.49
C SER A 26 -6.29 41.11 -4.72
N ASP A 27 -6.28 42.25 -5.40
CA ASP A 27 -6.49 43.57 -4.79
C ASP A 27 -7.89 43.78 -4.19
N SER A 28 -8.89 42.99 -4.61
CA SER A 28 -10.24 43.08 -4.05
C SER A 28 -10.39 42.33 -2.72
N SER A 29 -9.48 41.40 -2.42
CA SER A 29 -9.51 40.62 -1.19
C SER A 29 -8.94 41.39 0.00
N ASN A 30 -9.54 41.21 1.18
CA ASN A 30 -9.03 41.70 2.46
C ASN A 30 -8.12 40.69 3.17
N GLY A 31 -8.07 39.44 2.69
CA GLY A 31 -7.28 38.38 3.29
C GLY A 31 -7.95 37.01 3.27
N VAL A 32 -7.38 36.06 4.02
CA VAL A 32 -7.82 34.66 4.06
C VAL A 32 -7.81 34.11 5.49
N VAL A 33 -8.78 33.26 5.79
CA VAL A 33 -8.82 32.38 6.96
C VAL A 33 -8.39 31.00 6.50
N ILE A 34 -7.37 30.46 7.16
CA ILE A 34 -6.85 29.12 6.93
C ILE A 34 -7.22 28.28 8.15
N SER A 35 -8.20 27.40 7.98
CA SER A 35 -8.62 26.45 9.00
C SER A 35 -7.94 25.10 8.80
N GLY A 36 -7.79 24.31 9.85
CA GLY A 36 -7.31 22.93 9.75
C GLY A 36 -7.07 22.31 11.11
N PRO A 37 -6.80 21.00 11.18
CA PRO A 37 -6.58 20.30 12.43
C PRO A 37 -5.32 20.79 13.16
N ILE A 38 -5.23 20.54 14.48
CA ILE A 38 -4.02 20.85 15.24
C ILE A 38 -2.87 19.98 14.73
N GLY A 39 -1.72 20.60 14.43
CA GLY A 39 -0.56 19.88 13.88
C GLY A 39 -0.52 19.79 12.36
N SER A 40 -1.46 20.39 11.63
CA SER A 40 -1.41 20.46 10.15
C SER A 40 -0.33 21.38 9.58
N ARG A 41 0.54 21.96 10.42
CA ARG A 41 1.64 22.87 10.02
C ARG A 41 1.18 24.06 9.13
N LYS A 42 -0.02 24.59 9.41
CA LYS A 42 -0.62 25.78 8.76
C LYS A 42 0.37 26.94 8.53
N SER A 43 1.19 27.28 9.53
CA SER A 43 2.18 28.36 9.40
C SER A 43 3.26 28.07 8.36
N GLU A 44 3.75 26.83 8.26
CA GLU A 44 4.75 26.42 7.28
C GLU A 44 4.17 26.34 5.87
N PHE A 45 2.92 25.86 5.75
CA PHE A 45 2.17 25.90 4.49
C PHE A 45 1.95 27.33 4.00
N LEU A 46 1.65 28.28 4.90
CA LEU A 46 1.49 29.67 4.51
C LEU A 46 2.79 30.28 3.97
N ILE A 47 3.94 29.93 4.55
CA ILE A 47 5.24 30.45 4.10
C ILE A 47 5.50 30.08 2.63
N SER A 48 5.09 28.89 2.17
CA SER A 48 5.22 28.52 0.75
C SER A 48 4.24 29.23 -0.18
N CYS A 49 3.19 29.86 0.36
CA CYS A 49 2.19 30.62 -0.41
C CYS A 49 2.51 32.12 -0.52
N ILE A 50 3.27 32.67 0.45
CA ILE A 50 3.60 34.10 0.48
C ILE A 50 4.74 34.39 -0.50
N ASN A 51 4.41 34.99 -1.64
CA ASN A 51 5.40 35.67 -2.49
C ASN A 51 5.73 37.06 -1.91
N SER A 52 6.93 37.57 -2.20
CA SER A 52 7.56 38.77 -1.60
C SER A 52 6.92 40.14 -1.95
N ASP A 53 5.59 40.21 -2.08
CA ASP A 53 4.86 41.36 -2.65
C ASP A 53 4.12 42.26 -1.63
N PHE A 54 4.53 42.24 -0.35
CA PHE A 54 3.94 43.06 0.72
C PHE A 54 4.89 44.15 1.23
N ALA A 55 4.33 45.24 1.77
CA ALA A 55 5.13 46.35 2.33
C ALA A 55 5.91 45.94 3.59
N SER A 56 5.28 45.14 4.45
CA SER A 56 5.91 44.43 5.57
C SER A 56 4.99 43.31 6.03
N THR A 57 5.53 42.35 6.77
CA THR A 57 4.75 41.27 7.41
C THR A 57 4.83 41.41 8.93
N VAL A 58 3.69 41.39 9.61
CA VAL A 58 3.56 41.41 11.08
C VAL A 58 2.97 40.08 11.52
N HIS A 59 3.61 39.42 12.49
CA HIS A 59 3.14 38.16 13.06
C HIS A 59 2.63 38.40 14.49
N LEU A 60 1.39 38.00 14.75
CA LEU A 60 0.74 38.07 16.06
C LEU A 60 0.29 36.67 16.47
N LEU A 61 0.52 36.33 17.73
CA LEU A 61 0.11 35.03 18.31
C LEU A 61 -0.98 35.28 19.36
N CYS A 62 -2.11 34.61 19.19
CA CYS A 62 -3.19 34.61 20.17
C CYS A 62 -3.05 33.45 21.15
N SER A 63 -3.62 33.61 22.33
CA SER A 63 -3.64 32.60 23.40
C SER A 63 -4.94 32.69 24.20
N PRO A 64 -5.34 31.63 24.92
CA PRO A 64 -6.50 31.67 25.81
C PRO A 64 -6.45 32.85 26.80
N VAL A 65 -5.26 33.15 27.33
CA VAL A 65 -5.05 34.25 28.28
C VAL A 65 -5.24 35.62 27.61
N SER A 66 -4.77 35.80 26.37
CA SER A 66 -4.95 37.07 25.66
C SER A 66 -6.40 37.31 25.22
N ALA A 67 -7.21 36.25 25.07
CA ALA A 67 -8.61 36.38 24.68
C ALA A 67 -9.47 37.09 25.76
N GLU A 68 -9.08 36.99 27.03
CA GLU A 68 -9.78 37.63 28.16
C GLU A 68 -9.39 39.10 28.36
N ILE A 69 -8.31 39.55 27.71
CA ILE A 69 -7.75 40.90 27.86
C ILE A 69 -8.15 41.73 26.64
N PRO A 70 -8.84 42.88 26.79
CA PRO A 70 -9.14 43.77 25.67
C PRO A 70 -7.86 44.22 24.96
N PHE A 71 -7.82 44.06 23.63
CA PHE A 71 -6.63 44.30 22.80
C PHE A 71 -5.45 43.37 23.09
N GLY A 72 -5.67 42.23 23.75
CA GLY A 72 -4.63 41.30 24.16
C GLY A 72 -3.79 40.80 22.98
N ALA A 73 -4.42 40.49 21.84
CA ALA A 73 -3.72 40.06 20.63
C ALA A 73 -2.86 41.19 20.00
N LEU A 74 -3.28 42.44 20.16
CA LEU A 74 -2.60 43.62 19.62
C LEU A 74 -1.55 44.21 20.57
N ALA A 75 -1.46 43.73 21.82
CA ALA A 75 -0.56 44.28 22.83
C ALA A 75 0.90 44.48 22.34
N PRO A 76 1.53 43.56 21.57
CA PRO A 76 2.89 43.78 21.04
C PRO A 76 3.01 44.99 20.11
N MET A 77 1.93 45.40 19.45
CA MET A 77 1.90 46.55 18.56
C MET A 77 1.59 47.87 19.27
N LEU A 78 1.11 47.80 20.52
CA LEU A 78 0.64 48.95 21.29
C LEU A 78 1.66 49.44 22.33
N ILE A 79 2.87 48.86 22.35
CA ILE A 79 3.92 49.18 23.34
C ILE A 79 4.22 50.70 23.40
N ASP A 80 4.18 51.41 22.27
CA ASP A 80 4.50 52.84 22.18
C ASP A 80 3.26 53.75 22.35
N MET A 81 2.09 53.20 22.68
CA MET A 81 0.84 53.95 22.76
C MET A 81 0.69 54.64 24.12
N VAL A 82 0.59 55.98 24.10
CA VAL A 82 0.47 56.82 25.31
C VAL A 82 -1.00 57.07 25.70
N GLN A 83 -1.93 56.86 24.77
CA GLN A 83 -3.37 57.12 24.97
C GLN A 83 -4.08 55.96 25.67
N PRO A 84 -5.23 56.18 26.32
CA PRO A 84 -6.05 55.11 26.90
C PRO A 84 -6.46 54.08 25.85
N LEU A 85 -6.41 52.80 26.23
CA LEU A 85 -6.82 51.66 25.41
C LEU A 85 -8.33 51.69 25.18
N HIS A 86 -8.73 52.28 24.05
CA HIS A 86 -10.10 52.33 23.54
C HIS A 86 -10.05 52.14 22.02
N GLU A 87 -11.05 51.47 21.46
CA GLU A 87 -11.09 50.99 20.06
C GLU A 87 -10.70 52.07 19.03
N LEU A 88 -11.29 53.26 19.12
CA LEU A 88 -10.99 54.37 18.21
C LEU A 88 -9.57 54.95 18.36
N ASN A 89 -9.03 54.99 19.59
CA ASN A 89 -7.66 55.47 19.82
C ASN A 89 -6.65 54.46 19.26
N VAL A 90 -6.91 53.17 19.49
CA VAL A 90 -6.08 52.07 18.99
C VAL A 90 -6.15 52.00 17.46
N LEU A 91 -7.34 52.11 16.87
CA LEU A 91 -7.52 52.17 15.42
C LEU A 91 -6.77 53.35 14.79
N ARG A 92 -6.89 54.56 15.36
CA ARG A 92 -6.16 55.75 14.87
C ARG A 92 -4.65 55.56 14.96
N PHE A 93 -4.17 55.06 16.09
CA PHE A 93 -2.75 54.80 16.30
C PHE A 93 -2.20 53.79 15.29
N LEU A 94 -2.87 52.66 15.09
CA LEU A 94 -2.45 51.63 14.13
C LEU A 94 -2.62 52.09 12.67
N THR A 95 -3.66 52.86 12.36
CA THR A 95 -3.82 53.45 11.01
C THR A 95 -2.63 54.33 10.64
N HIS A 96 -2.17 55.15 11.58
CA HIS A 96 -0.98 55.97 11.39
C HIS A 96 0.30 55.13 11.29
N ARG A 97 0.41 54.06 12.09
CA ARG A 97 1.57 53.15 12.06
C ARG A 97 1.69 52.39 10.73
N PHE A 98 0.57 52.04 10.10
CA PHE A 98 0.53 51.41 8.77
C PHE A 98 0.47 52.45 7.64
N GLU A 99 0.62 53.73 7.94
CA GLU A 99 0.70 54.79 6.95
C GLU A 99 2.16 55.04 6.58
N THR A 100 2.53 54.69 5.34
CA THR A 100 3.83 55.07 4.76
C THR A 100 3.61 55.90 3.51
N ALA A 101 4.32 57.03 3.41
CA ALA A 101 4.11 58.05 2.37
C ALA A 101 4.56 57.63 0.95
N THR A 102 5.09 56.42 0.75
CA THR A 102 5.79 56.01 -0.47
C THR A 102 5.51 54.58 -0.96
N VAL A 103 4.63 53.80 -0.30
CA VAL A 103 4.42 52.39 -0.65
C VAL A 103 2.99 52.16 -1.17
N THR A 104 2.86 51.71 -2.43
CA THR A 104 1.58 51.31 -3.05
C THR A 104 1.08 49.94 -2.61
N LYS A 105 1.90 49.20 -1.83
CA LYS A 105 1.64 47.83 -1.37
C LYS A 105 1.02 47.82 0.04
N ARG A 106 0.13 46.86 0.32
CA ARG A 106 -0.45 46.67 1.65
C ARG A 106 0.52 45.97 2.60
N HIS A 107 0.32 46.15 3.90
CA HIS A 107 1.01 45.36 4.93
C HIS A 107 0.28 44.03 5.15
N LEU A 108 1.01 42.93 5.37
CA LEU A 108 0.44 41.62 5.70
C LEU A 108 0.44 41.45 7.23
N VAL A 109 -0.71 41.10 7.80
CA VAL A 109 -0.83 40.78 9.24
C VAL A 109 -1.26 39.32 9.37
N LEU A 110 -0.35 38.50 9.88
CA LEU A 110 -0.60 37.10 10.24
C LEU A 110 -1.05 37.03 11.70
N ILE A 111 -2.16 36.32 11.93
CA ILE A 111 -2.67 36.01 13.26
C ILE A 111 -2.69 34.50 13.41
N GLU A 112 -1.86 33.99 14.32
CA GLU A 112 -1.83 32.58 14.71
C GLU A 112 -2.80 32.31 15.86
N GLU A 113 -3.46 31.15 15.82
CA GLU A 113 -4.45 30.70 16.82
C GLU A 113 -5.64 31.69 16.96
N ALA A 114 -6.16 32.14 15.82
CA ALA A 114 -7.20 33.18 15.71
C ALA A 114 -8.50 32.85 16.44
N GLN A 115 -8.76 31.60 16.83
CA GLN A 115 -9.88 31.23 17.69
C GLN A 115 -9.83 31.89 19.09
N PHE A 116 -8.65 32.36 19.51
CA PHE A 116 -8.45 33.10 20.76
C PHE A 116 -8.33 34.62 20.54
N LEU A 117 -8.76 35.14 19.37
CA LEU A 117 -8.75 36.56 19.09
C LEU A 117 -9.85 37.28 19.89
N ASP A 118 -9.46 38.33 20.62
CA ASP A 118 -10.42 39.13 21.40
C ASP A 118 -11.26 40.04 20.49
N VAL A 119 -12.50 40.32 20.93
CA VAL A 119 -13.49 41.08 20.15
C VAL A 119 -12.99 42.49 19.78
N ALA A 120 -12.29 43.16 20.71
CA ALA A 120 -11.81 44.53 20.51
C ALA A 120 -10.65 44.59 19.49
N SER A 121 -9.72 43.63 19.54
CA SER A 121 -8.70 43.45 18.50
C SER A 121 -9.32 43.13 17.14
N ALA A 122 -10.29 42.21 17.09
CA ALA A 122 -10.96 41.81 15.85
C ALA A 122 -11.65 43.00 15.17
N PHE A 123 -12.30 43.88 15.94
CA PHE A 123 -12.90 45.12 15.44
C PHE A 123 -11.87 46.06 14.81
N VAL A 124 -10.75 46.31 15.49
CA VAL A 124 -9.70 47.20 14.94
C VAL A 124 -9.10 46.64 13.65
N LEU A 125 -8.84 45.33 13.62
CA LEU A 125 -8.31 44.63 12.44
C LEU A 125 -9.29 44.67 11.26
N SER A 126 -10.60 44.55 11.50
CA SER A 126 -11.62 44.61 10.44
C SER A 126 -11.65 45.98 9.77
N GLN A 127 -11.57 47.05 10.57
CA GLN A 127 -11.54 48.42 10.06
C GLN A 127 -10.27 48.72 9.26
N LEU A 128 -9.11 48.25 9.71
CA LEU A 128 -7.84 48.41 8.97
C LEU A 128 -7.83 47.65 7.63
N ALA A 129 -8.42 46.46 7.60
CA ALA A 129 -8.59 45.68 6.38
C ALA A 129 -9.56 46.36 5.40
N LEU A 130 -10.72 46.84 5.87
CA LEU A 130 -11.68 47.59 5.06
C LEU A 130 -11.10 48.88 4.49
N ALA A 131 -10.26 49.58 5.25
CA ALA A 131 -9.50 50.74 4.79
C ALA A 131 -8.37 50.39 3.79
N LYS A 132 -8.21 49.11 3.43
CA LYS A 132 -7.20 48.58 2.50
C LYS A 132 -5.76 48.91 2.91
N LYS A 133 -5.51 49.13 4.20
CA LYS A 133 -4.16 49.37 4.75
C LYS A 133 -3.41 48.06 4.99
N ILE A 134 -4.15 47.03 5.40
CA ILE A 134 -3.60 45.69 5.67
C ILE A 134 -4.30 44.63 4.83
N LYS A 135 -3.64 43.49 4.68
CA LYS A 135 -4.20 42.20 4.26
C LYS A 135 -4.03 41.20 5.39
N LEU A 136 -5.06 40.44 5.71
CA LEU A 136 -5.08 39.56 6.87
C LEU A 136 -4.88 38.10 6.48
N VAL A 137 -4.13 37.36 7.31
CA VAL A 137 -4.14 35.90 7.30
C VAL A 137 -4.44 35.42 8.70
N LEU A 138 -5.54 34.70 8.86
CA LEU A 138 -5.94 34.11 10.15
C LEU A 138 -5.70 32.61 10.09
N LEU A 139 -4.86 32.08 10.98
CA LEU A 139 -4.72 30.64 11.18
C LEU A 139 -5.60 30.21 12.35
N THR A 140 -6.59 29.36 12.09
CA THR A 140 -7.54 28.86 13.10
C THR A 140 -7.61 27.34 13.10
N VAL A 141 -8.10 26.76 14.19
CA VAL A 141 -8.33 25.33 14.35
C VAL A 141 -9.78 25.00 13.96
N GLY A 142 -9.99 24.08 13.00
CA GLY A 142 -11.33 23.73 12.52
C GLY A 142 -11.43 23.15 11.10
N ILE A 143 -12.50 22.40 10.83
CA ILE A 143 -12.87 21.89 9.49
C ILE A 143 -14.13 22.65 9.00
N GLY A 144 -13.95 23.58 8.06
CA GLY A 144 -15.06 24.21 7.32
C GLY A 144 -15.66 25.48 7.94
N ARG A 145 -16.78 25.95 7.36
CA ARG A 145 -17.42 27.26 7.64
C ARG A 145 -18.18 27.38 8.97
N ASN A 146 -18.25 26.33 9.78
CA ASN A 146 -18.97 26.36 11.05
C ASN A 146 -18.01 26.68 12.21
N GLU A 147 -17.64 27.94 12.37
CA GLU A 147 -16.85 28.41 13.52
C GLU A 147 -17.50 29.65 14.15
N GLN A 148 -17.86 29.54 15.43
CA GLN A 148 -18.64 30.54 16.18
C GLN A 148 -17.88 31.81 16.61
N VAL A 149 -16.57 31.96 16.32
CA VAL A 149 -15.77 33.13 16.75
C VAL A 149 -15.29 33.99 15.59
N VAL A 150 -14.78 33.39 14.50
CA VAL A 150 -14.35 34.16 13.32
C VAL A 150 -15.49 34.32 12.30
N ALA A 151 -16.31 33.30 12.06
CA ALA A 151 -17.41 33.42 11.08
C ALA A 151 -18.62 34.24 11.59
N SER A 152 -18.76 34.42 12.91
CA SER A 152 -19.81 35.25 13.53
C SER A 152 -19.42 36.71 13.70
N THR A 153 -18.12 37.05 13.57
CA THR A 153 -17.63 38.42 13.63
C THR A 153 -17.60 39.04 12.23
N GLU A 154 -17.79 40.37 12.14
CA GLU A 154 -17.67 41.11 10.87
C GLU A 154 -16.34 40.80 10.15
N LEU A 155 -15.29 40.45 10.89
CA LEU A 155 -13.97 40.11 10.38
C LEU A 155 -13.96 38.86 9.50
N GLY A 156 -14.58 37.74 9.90
CA GLY A 156 -14.54 36.51 9.10
C GLY A 156 -15.39 36.58 7.83
N ALA A 157 -16.43 37.41 7.81
CA ALA A 157 -17.22 37.67 6.60
C ALA A 157 -16.43 38.45 5.51
N LEU A 158 -15.38 39.16 5.90
CA LEU A 158 -14.54 39.95 4.99
C LEU A 158 -13.43 39.15 4.30
N LEU A 159 -13.17 37.92 4.74
CA LEU A 159 -12.03 37.10 4.35
C LEU A 159 -12.46 35.88 3.52
N GLY A 160 -11.61 35.45 2.59
CA GLY A 160 -11.78 34.14 1.95
C GLY A 160 -11.52 33.01 2.97
N HIS A 161 -12.11 31.84 2.77
CA HIS A 161 -11.94 30.70 3.69
C HIS A 161 -11.35 29.51 2.95
N VAL A 162 -10.24 28.98 3.44
CA VAL A 162 -9.56 27.79 2.89
C VAL A 162 -9.34 26.81 4.03
N ALA A 163 -9.79 25.58 3.87
CA ALA A 163 -9.61 24.52 4.86
C ALA A 163 -8.50 23.57 4.41
N ILE A 164 -7.53 23.32 5.30
CA ILE A 164 -6.48 22.33 5.12
C ILE A 164 -6.92 21.06 5.84
N ALA A 165 -7.12 20.00 5.06
CA ALA A 165 -7.45 18.67 5.58
C ALA A 165 -6.20 17.96 6.14
N ALA A 166 -6.40 16.85 6.84
CA ALA A 166 -5.32 15.92 7.12
C ALA A 166 -4.77 15.31 5.82
N LEU A 167 -3.50 14.89 5.83
CA LEU A 167 -2.85 14.31 4.66
C LEU A 167 -3.54 13.01 4.24
N THR A 168 -3.85 12.90 2.96
CA THR A 168 -4.29 11.64 2.33
C THR A 168 -3.16 10.62 2.31
N PRO A 169 -3.44 9.30 2.13
CA PRO A 169 -2.38 8.28 2.04
C PRO A 169 -1.30 8.60 0.99
N ALA A 170 -1.68 9.16 -0.17
CA ALA A 170 -0.76 9.57 -1.21
C ALA A 170 0.10 10.79 -0.82
N GLU A 171 -0.47 11.74 -0.09
CA GLU A 171 0.27 12.87 0.48
C GLU A 171 1.21 12.41 1.61
N VAL A 172 0.81 11.44 2.44
CA VAL A 172 1.69 10.82 3.46
C VAL A 172 2.89 10.14 2.80
N ALA A 173 2.70 9.40 1.70
CA ALA A 173 3.79 8.79 0.95
C ALA A 173 4.78 9.86 0.41
N SER A 174 4.24 10.94 -0.15
CA SER A 174 5.04 12.06 -0.66
C SER A 174 5.80 12.78 0.45
N PHE A 175 5.14 13.02 1.60
CA PHE A 175 5.75 13.65 2.77
C PHE A 175 6.84 12.79 3.38
N SER A 176 6.60 11.49 3.53
CA SER A 176 7.57 10.52 4.03
C SER A 176 8.82 10.46 3.15
N ARG A 177 8.63 10.42 1.82
CA ARG A 177 9.74 10.47 0.86
C ARG A 177 10.57 11.75 0.98
N MET A 178 9.93 12.89 1.21
CA MET A 178 10.66 14.15 1.40
C MET A 178 11.51 14.13 2.68
N ILE A 179 10.98 13.60 3.78
CA ILE A 179 11.71 13.48 5.06
C ILE A 179 12.91 12.52 4.92
N LEU A 180 12.69 11.38 4.26
CA LEU A 180 13.64 10.26 4.21
C LEU A 180 14.61 10.33 3.02
N GLY A 181 14.29 11.09 1.97
CA GLY A 181 15.02 11.16 0.70
C GLY A 181 14.73 10.02 -0.27
N ASN A 182 14.40 8.83 0.25
CA ASN A 182 13.99 7.65 -0.52
C ASN A 182 12.50 7.32 -0.28
N PRO A 183 11.83 6.65 -1.23
CA PRO A 183 10.43 6.27 -1.08
C PRO A 183 10.22 5.25 0.05
N THR A 184 9.05 5.33 0.69
CA THR A 184 8.51 4.33 1.62
C THR A 184 7.57 3.39 0.87
N SER A 185 7.52 2.12 1.29
CA SER A 185 6.57 1.17 0.69
C SER A 185 5.12 1.52 1.00
N ASP A 186 4.18 1.08 0.16
CA ASP A 186 2.75 1.33 0.30
C ASP A 186 2.22 0.84 1.65
N SER A 187 2.58 -0.38 2.05
CA SER A 187 2.18 -0.91 3.36
C SER A 187 2.68 -0.07 4.52
N THR A 188 3.91 0.44 4.43
CA THR A 188 4.48 1.37 5.41
C THR A 188 3.68 2.66 5.47
N ASN A 189 3.31 3.22 4.32
CA ASN A 189 2.50 4.44 4.25
C ASN A 189 1.10 4.23 4.80
N GLN A 190 0.48 3.07 4.55
CA GLN A 190 -0.81 2.73 5.14
C GLN A 190 -0.72 2.64 6.67
N VAL A 191 0.31 1.99 7.24
CA VAL A 191 0.50 1.91 8.71
C VAL A 191 0.71 3.29 9.31
N ILE A 192 1.58 4.11 8.71
CA ILE A 192 1.82 5.50 9.15
C ILE A 192 0.52 6.30 9.12
N THR A 193 -0.24 6.19 8.04
CA THR A 193 -1.52 6.89 7.87
C THR A 193 -2.54 6.45 8.90
N ALA A 194 -2.68 5.13 9.15
CA ALA A 194 -3.60 4.58 10.13
C ALA A 194 -3.23 4.98 11.57
N ALA A 195 -1.94 5.03 11.91
CA ALA A 195 -1.47 5.43 13.24
C ALA A 195 -1.64 6.94 13.50
N CYS A 196 -1.32 7.77 12.51
CA CYS A 196 -1.24 9.22 12.65
C CYS A 196 -2.50 9.97 12.18
N SER A 197 -3.42 9.27 11.50
CA SER A 197 -4.63 9.84 10.86
C SER A 197 -4.31 11.05 9.97
N GLY A 198 -3.21 10.95 9.22
CA GLY A 198 -2.76 11.99 8.29
C GLY A 198 -2.25 13.28 8.95
N ASN A 199 -2.02 13.31 10.28
CA ASN A 199 -1.49 14.49 10.97
C ASN A 199 0.02 14.65 10.70
N PRO A 200 0.49 15.70 9.99
CA PRO A 200 1.90 15.85 9.59
C PRO A 200 2.89 15.82 10.75
N VAL A 201 2.56 16.45 11.88
CA VAL A 201 3.44 16.49 13.07
C VAL A 201 3.57 15.10 13.70
N LEU A 202 2.50 14.30 13.71
CA LEU A 202 2.56 12.93 14.18
C LEU A 202 3.30 12.01 13.19
N VAL A 203 3.12 12.21 11.88
CA VAL A 203 3.83 11.44 10.84
C VAL A 203 5.34 11.62 10.97
N GLU A 204 5.81 12.87 11.10
CA GLU A 204 7.24 13.16 11.27
C GLU A 204 7.78 12.56 12.57
N ALA A 205 7.05 12.70 13.69
CA ALA A 205 7.43 12.12 14.96
C ALA A 205 7.50 10.59 14.89
N PHE A 206 6.50 9.95 14.27
CA PHE A 206 6.46 8.51 14.05
C PHE A 206 7.65 8.04 13.21
N ILE A 207 7.99 8.74 12.12
CA ILE A 207 9.16 8.40 11.29
C ILE A 207 10.44 8.54 12.12
N ALA A 208 10.60 9.62 12.88
CA ALA A 208 11.79 9.85 13.70
C ALA A 208 11.98 8.76 14.77
N SER A 209 10.92 8.41 15.49
CA SER A 209 10.92 7.35 16.51
C SER A 209 11.10 5.96 15.88
N SER A 210 10.51 5.71 14.71
CA SER A 210 10.71 4.45 14.00
C SER A 210 12.17 4.25 13.57
N LEU A 211 12.84 5.31 13.11
CA LEU A 211 14.25 5.27 12.76
C LEU A 211 15.14 5.07 13.99
N SER A 212 14.86 5.78 15.09
CA SER A 212 15.65 5.69 16.32
C SER A 212 15.60 4.29 16.93
N GLN A 213 14.45 3.61 16.80
CA GLN A 213 14.20 2.26 17.30
C GLN A 213 14.58 1.15 16.31
N ASN A 214 15.12 1.48 15.12
CA ASN A 214 15.38 0.54 14.02
C ASN A 214 14.14 -0.25 13.54
N VAL A 215 12.96 0.32 13.71
CA VAL A 215 11.68 -0.23 13.24
C VAL A 215 11.45 0.13 11.78
N LEU A 216 11.83 1.35 11.36
CA LEU A 216 11.84 1.76 9.95
C LEU A 216 13.25 1.56 9.40
N ARG A 217 13.41 0.72 8.39
CA ARG A 217 14.72 0.34 7.85
C ARG A 217 14.75 0.53 6.34
N GLU A 218 15.90 1.01 5.86
CA GLU A 218 16.16 1.08 4.44
C GLU A 218 16.58 -0.30 3.91
N SER A 219 15.94 -0.75 2.84
CA SER A 219 16.34 -1.90 2.06
C SER A 219 16.30 -1.53 0.58
N GLN A 220 17.45 -1.56 -0.08
CA GLN A 220 17.56 -1.40 -1.53
C GLN A 220 16.90 -0.11 -2.09
N GLY A 221 17.04 1.01 -1.38
CA GLY A 221 16.50 2.32 -1.79
C GLY A 221 15.02 2.53 -1.44
N TRP A 222 14.43 1.65 -0.63
CA TRP A 222 13.08 1.78 -0.07
C TRP A 222 13.13 1.72 1.45
N TYR A 223 12.26 2.47 2.11
CA TYR A 223 12.03 2.35 3.55
C TYR A 223 10.81 1.47 3.83
N CYS A 224 11.02 0.45 4.65
CA CYS A 224 9.98 -0.48 5.10
C CYS A 224 9.98 -0.56 6.62
N LEU A 225 8.78 -0.62 7.22
CA LEU A 225 8.65 -1.00 8.62
C LEU A 225 9.00 -2.50 8.77
N THR A 226 9.57 -2.88 9.91
CA THR A 226 9.79 -4.30 10.27
C THR A 226 8.73 -4.85 11.23
N GLN A 227 7.93 -3.97 11.81
CA GLN A 227 6.82 -4.28 12.70
C GLN A 227 5.75 -3.17 12.62
N PRO A 228 4.48 -3.47 12.90
CA PRO A 228 3.37 -2.54 12.66
C PRO A 228 3.18 -1.47 13.74
N TYR A 229 4.11 -1.34 14.68
CA TYR A 229 4.02 -0.38 15.79
C TYR A 229 5.40 0.12 16.21
N VAL A 230 5.40 1.25 16.90
CA VAL A 230 6.57 1.93 17.45
C VAL A 230 6.36 2.08 18.95
N GLU A 231 7.41 1.91 19.74
CA GLU A 231 7.32 2.16 21.18
C GLU A 231 7.27 3.67 21.43
N ASN A 232 6.58 4.09 22.49
CA ASN A 232 6.50 5.49 22.82
C ASN A 232 7.84 5.95 23.42
N ASP A 233 8.45 6.97 22.81
CA ASP A 233 9.70 7.56 23.27
C ASP A 233 9.53 9.04 23.62
N GLU A 234 10.62 9.66 24.10
CA GLU A 234 10.63 11.06 24.53
C GLU A 234 10.23 12.02 23.40
N ALA A 235 10.50 11.68 22.14
CA ALA A 235 10.13 12.51 20.99
C ALA A 235 8.61 12.52 20.78
N LEU A 236 7.97 11.36 20.82
CA LEU A 236 6.51 11.25 20.75
C LEU A 236 5.84 11.94 21.95
N HIS A 237 6.36 11.72 23.16
CA HIS A 237 5.88 12.39 24.38
C HIS A 237 5.95 13.92 24.26
N ALA A 238 7.07 14.46 23.77
CA ALA A 238 7.26 15.90 23.61
C ALA A 238 6.25 16.51 22.61
N VAL A 239 5.99 15.81 21.51
CA VAL A 239 5.02 16.24 20.48
C VAL A 239 3.61 16.28 21.03
N VAL A 240 3.15 15.21 21.69
CA VAL A 240 1.80 15.14 22.26
C VAL A 240 1.62 16.13 23.41
N ALA A 241 2.62 16.29 24.28
CA ALA A 241 2.61 17.32 25.32
C ALA A 241 2.57 18.74 24.71
N GLY A 242 3.22 18.96 23.56
CA GLY A 242 3.16 20.21 22.82
C GLY A 242 1.76 20.53 22.28
N ILE A 243 1.05 19.52 21.76
CA ILE A 243 -0.34 19.63 21.31
C ILE A 243 -1.26 19.95 22.49
N GLN A 244 -1.12 19.24 23.62
CA GLN A 244 -1.92 19.45 24.83
C GLN A 244 -1.85 20.89 25.35
N LYS A 245 -0.67 21.53 25.30
CA LYS A 245 -0.48 22.92 25.74
C LYS A 245 -1.27 23.96 24.93
N ARG A 246 -1.76 23.61 23.73
CA ARG A 246 -2.53 24.53 22.87
C ARG A 246 -4.05 24.45 23.11
N LEU A 247 -4.48 23.51 23.95
CA LEU A 247 -5.89 23.29 24.27
C LEU A 247 -6.31 24.07 25.51
N SER A 248 -7.61 24.32 25.62
CA SER A 248 -8.20 24.80 26.88
C SER A 248 -8.16 23.70 27.95
N GLU A 249 -8.22 24.07 29.22
CA GLU A 249 -8.20 23.10 30.34
C GLU A 249 -9.35 22.09 30.23
N SER A 250 -10.55 22.54 29.85
CA SER A 250 -11.72 21.66 29.64
C SER A 250 -11.54 20.67 28.49
N ASP A 251 -10.90 21.10 27.39
CA ASP A 251 -10.71 20.26 26.20
C ASP A 251 -9.57 19.26 26.42
N ALA A 252 -8.50 19.69 27.11
CA ALA A 252 -7.42 18.81 27.55
C ALA A 252 -7.96 17.71 28.48
N GLU A 253 -8.78 18.06 29.47
CA GLU A 253 -9.43 17.10 30.37
C GLU A 253 -10.32 16.11 29.61
N ALA A 254 -11.13 16.59 28.66
CA ALA A 254 -11.97 15.73 27.83
C ALA A 254 -11.13 14.76 26.97
N LEU A 255 -10.02 15.21 26.39
CA LEU A 255 -9.10 14.34 25.65
C LEU A 255 -8.41 13.30 26.54
N GLU A 256 -8.05 13.65 27.77
CA GLU A 256 -7.47 12.68 28.72
C GLU A 256 -8.48 11.59 29.08
N ILE A 257 -9.75 11.96 29.33
CA ILE A 257 -10.83 10.98 29.55
C ILE A 257 -11.02 10.10 28.32
N LEU A 258 -11.06 10.68 27.12
CA LEU A 258 -11.18 9.92 25.88
C LEU A 258 -9.99 8.98 25.64
N ALA A 259 -8.75 9.40 25.94
CA ALA A 259 -7.56 8.57 25.82
C ALA A 259 -7.54 7.41 26.81
N LEU A 260 -7.97 7.66 28.05
CA LEU A 260 -8.02 6.67 29.12
C LEU A 260 -9.17 5.68 28.95
N ASN A 261 -10.35 6.15 28.54
CA ASN A 261 -11.55 5.33 28.43
C ASN A 261 -11.74 4.71 27.02
N GLY A 262 -11.11 5.30 26.00
CA GLY A 262 -11.21 4.91 24.59
C GLY A 262 -12.27 5.72 23.82
N ALA A 263 -13.50 5.73 24.33
CA ALA A 263 -14.59 6.54 23.77
C ALA A 263 -15.58 6.92 24.88
N GLU A 264 -16.27 8.06 24.72
CA GLU A 264 -17.32 8.48 25.64
C GLU A 264 -18.44 9.27 24.97
N ASP A 265 -19.63 9.24 25.58
CA ASP A 265 -20.80 9.95 25.08
C ASP A 265 -20.59 11.48 25.16
N SER A 266 -20.92 12.17 24.07
CA SER A 266 -20.81 13.63 23.98
C SER A 266 -21.54 14.35 25.12
N ALA A 267 -22.70 13.86 25.57
CA ALA A 267 -23.47 14.45 26.66
C ALA A 267 -22.78 14.27 28.02
N VAL A 268 -22.01 13.19 28.20
CA VAL A 268 -21.22 12.94 29.42
C VAL A 268 -20.04 13.90 29.45
N LEU A 269 -19.32 14.07 28.34
CA LEU A 269 -18.17 14.99 28.27
C LEU A 269 -18.58 16.45 28.55
N VAL A 270 -19.71 16.90 28.01
CA VAL A 270 -20.25 18.25 28.28
C VAL A 270 -20.53 18.42 29.77
N ARG A 271 -21.13 17.42 30.42
CA ARG A 271 -21.50 17.49 31.83
C ARG A 271 -20.30 17.39 32.77
N VAL A 272 -19.35 16.51 32.49
CA VAL A 272 -18.18 16.22 33.35
C VAL A 272 -17.07 17.25 33.17
N CYS A 273 -16.74 17.61 31.91
CA CYS A 273 -15.61 18.49 31.60
C CYS A 273 -16.02 19.94 31.31
N ALA A 274 -17.33 20.24 31.19
CA ALA A 274 -17.81 21.53 30.70
C ALA A 274 -17.23 21.92 29.32
N THR A 275 -16.88 20.92 28.50
CA THR A 275 -16.35 21.14 27.15
C THR A 275 -17.46 21.36 26.13
N ASP A 276 -17.17 22.17 25.10
CA ASP A 276 -17.98 22.25 23.89
C ASP A 276 -17.50 21.17 22.91
N THR A 277 -18.31 20.13 22.73
CA THR A 277 -17.97 18.99 21.88
C THR A 277 -17.85 19.36 20.40
N ALA A 278 -18.58 20.38 19.92
CA ALA A 278 -18.44 20.86 18.55
C ALA A 278 -17.07 21.51 18.34
N ARG A 279 -16.61 22.32 19.31
CA ARG A 279 -15.25 22.89 19.31
C ARG A 279 -14.20 21.78 19.39
N LEU A 280 -14.42 20.78 20.25
CA LEU A 280 -13.50 19.66 20.42
C LEU A 280 -13.35 18.83 19.14
N ILE A 281 -14.44 18.54 18.42
CA ILE A 281 -14.41 17.89 17.10
C ILE A 281 -13.68 18.78 16.08
N GLY A 282 -13.90 20.10 16.13
CA GLY A 282 -13.19 21.08 15.31
C GLY A 282 -11.66 21.04 15.44
N THR A 283 -11.12 20.52 16.54
CA THR A 283 -9.66 20.32 16.67
C THR A 283 -9.08 19.36 15.64
N GLY A 284 -9.92 18.48 15.08
CA GLY A 284 -9.52 17.35 14.25
C GLY A 284 -8.74 16.27 14.99
N LEU A 285 -8.65 16.35 16.33
CA LEU A 285 -8.11 15.30 17.18
C LEU A 285 -9.19 14.31 17.64
N VAL A 286 -10.47 14.69 17.53
CA VAL A 286 -11.64 13.91 17.97
C VAL A 286 -12.57 13.67 16.79
N GLY A 287 -13.04 12.43 16.69
CA GLY A 287 -14.05 12.00 15.72
C GLY A 287 -15.20 11.27 16.41
N HIS A 288 -16.18 10.88 15.61
CA HIS A 288 -17.30 10.05 16.05
C HIS A 288 -16.92 8.57 15.94
N LEU A 289 -17.11 7.82 17.02
CA LEU A 289 -17.11 6.35 16.97
C LEU A 289 -18.47 5.84 16.47
N ASP A 290 -19.54 6.45 16.96
CA ASP A 290 -20.92 6.23 16.54
C ASP A 290 -21.74 7.53 16.69
N GLU A 291 -23.07 7.44 16.61
CA GLU A 291 -23.96 8.61 16.66
C GLU A 291 -23.81 9.45 17.94
N THR A 292 -23.43 8.87 19.09
CA THR A 292 -23.36 9.60 20.37
C THR A 292 -21.98 9.64 21.01
N ARG A 293 -21.13 8.65 20.73
CA ARG A 293 -19.80 8.50 21.34
C ARG A 293 -18.70 9.13 20.48
N LEU A 294 -17.86 9.89 21.15
CA LEU A 294 -16.66 10.50 20.61
C LEU A 294 -15.43 9.67 20.97
N CYS A 295 -14.43 9.67 20.10
CA CYS A 295 -13.13 9.04 20.32
C CYS A 295 -12.00 9.90 19.73
N ILE A 296 -10.77 9.68 20.18
CA ILE A 296 -9.60 10.32 19.57
C ILE A 296 -9.36 9.71 18.19
N SER A 297 -9.24 10.56 17.16
CA SER A 297 -9.11 10.13 15.77
C SER A 297 -7.77 9.44 15.45
N SER A 298 -6.68 9.81 16.13
CA SER A 298 -5.35 9.18 15.94
C SER A 298 -5.07 8.15 17.05
N PRO A 299 -4.89 6.87 16.70
CA PRO A 299 -4.47 5.85 17.66
C PRO A 299 -3.15 6.18 18.36
N LEU A 300 -2.15 6.68 17.61
CA LEU A 300 -0.85 7.05 18.16
C LEU A 300 -0.97 8.17 19.19
N TYR A 301 -1.73 9.23 18.88
CA TYR A 301 -1.97 10.34 19.81
C TYR A 301 -2.65 9.85 21.10
N SER A 302 -3.70 9.03 20.96
CA SER A 302 -4.44 8.45 22.09
C SER A 302 -3.52 7.62 23.00
N GLN A 303 -2.69 6.77 22.41
CA GLN A 303 -1.77 5.90 23.14
C GLN A 303 -0.74 6.70 23.94
N VAL A 304 -0.07 7.66 23.29
CA VAL A 304 0.97 8.50 23.92
C VAL A 304 0.36 9.39 25.00
N LEU A 305 -0.82 9.97 24.76
CA LEU A 305 -1.50 10.81 25.75
C LEU A 305 -1.82 10.03 27.02
N ARG A 306 -2.27 8.78 26.90
CA ARG A 306 -2.60 7.93 28.04
C ARG A 306 -1.42 7.70 28.98
N GLU A 307 -0.22 7.56 28.43
CA GLU A 307 1.02 7.40 29.21
C GLU A 307 1.48 8.71 29.85
N LEU A 308 1.14 9.85 29.27
CA LEU A 308 1.46 11.17 29.82
C LEU A 308 0.59 11.56 31.02
N VAL A 309 -0.63 10.99 31.16
CA VAL A 309 -1.52 11.31 32.28
C VAL A 309 -0.93 10.78 33.59
N PRO A 310 -0.58 11.63 34.57
CA PRO A 310 -0.02 11.17 35.84
C PRO A 310 -1.03 10.30 36.62
N PRO A 311 -0.59 9.27 37.37
CA PRO A 311 -1.50 8.34 38.07
C PRO A 311 -2.51 9.03 39.00
N GLY A 312 -2.10 10.10 39.70
CA GLY A 312 -2.98 10.87 40.57
C GLY A 312 -4.10 11.61 39.80
N ARG A 313 -3.77 12.16 38.62
CA ARG A 313 -4.73 12.82 37.73
C ARG A 313 -5.67 11.80 37.11
N SER A 314 -5.14 10.67 36.63
CA SER A 314 -5.91 9.53 36.13
C SER A 314 -6.96 9.05 37.14
N LYS A 315 -6.58 8.85 38.41
CA LYS A 315 -7.51 8.44 39.47
C LYS A 315 -8.57 9.51 39.79
N HIS A 316 -8.20 10.79 39.76
CA HIS A 316 -9.15 11.88 39.95
C HIS A 316 -10.22 11.89 38.86
N LEU A 317 -9.81 11.78 37.59
CA LEU A 317 -10.70 11.70 36.44
C LEU A 317 -11.62 10.48 36.52
N TRP A 318 -11.09 9.33 36.97
CA TRP A 318 -11.89 8.12 37.18
C TRP A 318 -13.01 8.33 38.20
N LEU A 319 -12.70 8.92 39.35
CA LEU A 319 -13.70 9.22 40.39
C LEU A 319 -14.75 10.21 39.91
N LYS A 320 -14.33 11.21 39.13
CA LYS A 320 -15.21 12.22 38.54
C LYS A 320 -16.19 11.59 37.55
N LEU A 321 -15.73 10.67 36.69
CA LEU A 321 -16.54 9.97 35.70
C LEU A 321 -17.46 8.90 36.32
N SER A 322 -16.94 8.11 37.27
CA SER A 322 -17.67 7.02 37.92
C SER A 322 -18.77 7.48 38.87
N ALA A 323 -18.66 8.70 39.44
CA ALA A 323 -19.73 9.29 40.25
C ALA A 323 -21.05 9.48 39.46
N ASP A 324 -20.96 9.52 38.14
CA ASP A 324 -22.06 9.81 37.23
C ASP A 324 -22.60 8.55 36.53
N ARG A 325 -22.05 7.36 36.84
CA ARG A 325 -22.33 6.13 36.07
C ARG A 325 -22.12 4.82 36.83
N GLU A 326 -23.04 3.86 36.64
CA GLU A 326 -22.73 2.43 36.77
C GLU A 326 -21.85 2.01 35.57
N HIS A 327 -20.55 1.85 35.80
CA HIS A 327 -19.58 1.50 34.76
C HIS A 327 -19.99 0.20 34.04
N ARG A 328 -20.25 0.29 32.74
CA ARG A 328 -20.40 -0.88 31.85
C ARG A 328 -19.08 -1.07 31.13
N GLY A 329 -18.25 -1.99 31.64
CA GLY A 329 -16.88 -2.25 31.18
C GLY A 329 -16.76 -2.96 29.83
N ALA A 330 -17.43 -2.48 28.79
CA ALA A 330 -17.39 -3.11 27.46
C ALA A 330 -16.19 -2.66 26.60
N LEU A 331 -15.53 -1.54 26.93
CA LEU A 331 -14.39 -1.04 26.16
C LEU A 331 -13.04 -1.49 26.75
N PRO A 332 -12.07 -1.89 25.90
CA PRO A 332 -10.77 -2.36 26.36
C PRO A 332 -10.02 -1.37 27.26
N ASN A 333 -10.00 -0.09 26.84
CA ASN A 333 -9.32 0.97 27.56
C ASN A 333 -10.02 1.33 28.87
N SER A 334 -11.36 1.30 28.88
CA SER A 334 -12.16 1.49 30.10
C SER A 334 -11.83 0.45 31.16
N LEU A 335 -11.69 -0.83 30.78
CA LEU A 335 -11.30 -1.90 31.69
C LEU A 335 -9.87 -1.71 32.22
N LEU A 336 -8.90 -1.42 31.35
CA LEU A 336 -7.52 -1.12 31.75
C LEU A 336 -7.47 0.05 32.75
N TRP A 337 -8.25 1.10 32.50
CA TRP A 337 -8.30 2.27 33.36
C TRP A 337 -8.95 1.97 34.71
N ALA A 338 -10.05 1.19 34.72
CA ALA A 338 -10.71 0.72 35.94
C ALA A 338 -9.75 -0.06 36.84
N LEU A 339 -9.03 -1.04 36.27
CA LEU A 339 -8.06 -1.87 36.98
C LEU A 339 -6.91 -1.01 37.54
N SER A 340 -6.35 -0.10 36.74
CA SER A 340 -5.30 0.82 37.19
C SER A 340 -5.74 1.76 38.31
N SER A 341 -7.04 2.05 38.37
CA SER A 341 -7.67 2.89 39.41
C SER A 341 -8.07 2.11 40.67
N GLY A 342 -7.89 0.78 40.67
CA GLY A 342 -8.14 -0.11 41.82
C GLY A 342 -9.49 -0.84 41.80
N ALA A 343 -10.21 -0.86 40.67
CA ALA A 343 -11.41 -1.68 40.51
C ALA A 343 -11.05 -3.16 40.30
N SER A 344 -11.98 -4.07 40.61
CA SER A 344 -11.88 -5.49 40.28
C SER A 344 -12.66 -5.80 38.99
N ALA A 345 -12.17 -6.77 38.21
CA ALA A 345 -12.86 -7.26 37.01
C ALA A 345 -13.14 -8.76 37.12
N THR A 346 -14.23 -9.22 36.50
CA THR A 346 -14.53 -10.65 36.33
C THR A 346 -13.82 -11.22 35.10
N ASP A 347 -13.71 -12.55 35.01
CA ASP A 347 -13.14 -13.22 33.84
C ASP A 347 -13.91 -12.89 32.55
N ASP A 348 -15.24 -12.84 32.62
CA ASP A 348 -16.10 -12.46 31.48
C ASP A 348 -15.78 -11.04 30.98
N GLN A 349 -15.50 -10.09 31.88
CA GLN A 349 -15.12 -8.73 31.51
C GLN A 349 -13.75 -8.70 30.81
N PHE A 350 -12.77 -9.49 31.27
CA PHE A 350 -11.51 -9.63 30.55
C PHE A 350 -11.71 -10.22 29.16
N TYR A 351 -12.52 -11.29 29.04
CA TYR A 351 -12.80 -11.93 27.77
C TYR A 351 -13.44 -10.95 26.77
N GLU A 352 -14.53 -10.27 27.18
CA GLU A 352 -15.25 -9.31 26.35
C GLU A 352 -14.35 -8.13 25.93
N ALA A 353 -13.51 -7.63 26.85
CA ALA A 353 -12.60 -6.53 26.57
C ALA A 353 -11.46 -6.94 25.62
N ILE A 354 -10.87 -8.13 25.77
CA ILE A 354 -9.83 -8.62 24.86
C ILE A 354 -10.44 -8.88 23.47
N GLU A 355 -11.61 -9.52 23.41
CA GLU A 355 -12.31 -9.77 22.14
C GLU A 355 -12.66 -8.47 21.42
N THR A 356 -13.18 -7.48 22.16
CA THR A 356 -13.45 -6.15 21.62
C THR A 356 -12.18 -5.49 21.09
N ALA A 357 -11.06 -5.60 21.80
CA ALA A 357 -9.78 -5.05 21.34
C ALA A 357 -9.32 -5.70 20.02
N LEU A 358 -9.40 -7.03 19.92
CA LEU A 358 -9.04 -7.77 18.71
C LEU A 358 -9.94 -7.38 17.52
N ASN A 359 -11.25 -7.26 17.73
CA ASN A 359 -12.20 -6.88 16.69
C ASN A 359 -12.00 -5.44 16.17
N HIS A 360 -11.40 -4.57 17.00
CA HIS A 360 -11.04 -3.20 16.62
C HIS A 360 -9.57 -3.05 16.18
N ASN A 361 -8.84 -4.16 15.94
CA ASN A 361 -7.42 -4.17 15.56
C ASN A 361 -6.51 -3.43 16.58
N ASP A 362 -6.83 -3.51 17.88
CA ASP A 362 -6.00 -3.06 18.99
C ASP A 362 -5.30 -4.26 19.66
N GLU A 363 -4.38 -4.88 18.93
CA GLU A 363 -3.64 -6.05 19.41
C GLU A 363 -2.70 -5.70 20.59
N VAL A 364 -2.26 -4.45 20.70
CA VAL A 364 -1.46 -3.98 21.84
C VAL A 364 -2.32 -3.95 23.11
N GLY A 365 -3.52 -3.38 23.03
CA GLY A 365 -4.49 -3.39 24.13
C GLY A 365 -4.92 -4.79 24.52
N ALA A 366 -5.24 -5.63 23.53
CA ALA A 366 -5.59 -7.04 23.73
C ALA A 366 -4.47 -7.80 24.47
N TRP A 367 -3.22 -7.65 24.06
CA TRP A 367 -2.07 -8.29 24.70
C TRP A 367 -1.87 -7.81 26.14
N LYS A 368 -1.99 -6.50 26.41
CA LYS A 368 -1.89 -5.94 27.77
C LYS A 368 -2.97 -6.50 28.69
N LEU A 369 -4.22 -6.55 28.23
CA LEU A 369 -5.34 -7.12 28.97
C LEU A 369 -5.14 -8.62 29.24
N TYR A 370 -4.68 -9.38 28.23
CA TYR A 370 -4.36 -10.79 28.39
C TYR A 370 -3.28 -11.03 29.44
N GLN A 371 -2.19 -10.26 29.42
CA GLN A 371 -1.12 -10.36 30.42
C GLN A 371 -1.64 -10.09 31.84
N LEU A 372 -2.45 -9.04 32.01
CA LEU A 372 -3.09 -8.75 33.30
C LEU A 372 -4.00 -9.90 33.74
N ALA A 373 -4.85 -10.40 32.84
CA ALA A 373 -5.71 -11.54 33.11
C ALA A 373 -4.88 -12.76 33.55
N LYS A 374 -3.81 -13.12 32.83
CA LYS A 374 -2.92 -14.25 33.17
C LYS A 374 -2.28 -14.11 34.55
N THR A 375 -1.88 -12.89 34.94
CA THR A 375 -1.31 -12.64 36.28
C THR A 375 -2.33 -12.75 37.42
N LEU A 376 -3.58 -12.38 37.15
CA LEU A 376 -4.67 -12.34 38.14
C LEU A 376 -5.42 -13.68 38.22
N ASN A 377 -5.57 -14.38 37.10
CA ASN A 377 -6.27 -15.65 36.93
C ASN A 377 -5.55 -16.52 35.88
N LYS A 378 -5.14 -17.73 36.29
CA LYS A 378 -4.49 -18.72 35.42
C LYS A 378 -5.49 -19.48 34.53
N ASN A 379 -6.50 -18.81 33.98
CA ASN A 379 -7.52 -19.48 33.16
C ASN A 379 -7.04 -19.60 31.71
N LEU A 380 -6.98 -20.82 31.17
CA LEU A 380 -6.54 -21.11 29.80
C LEU A 380 -7.48 -20.55 28.72
N GLN A 381 -8.72 -20.24 29.07
CA GLN A 381 -9.74 -19.75 28.13
C GLN A 381 -9.32 -18.48 27.35
N ASN A 382 -8.37 -17.69 27.87
CA ASN A 382 -7.88 -16.49 27.19
C ASN A 382 -6.62 -16.71 26.33
N ALA A 383 -5.97 -17.89 26.40
CA ALA A 383 -4.71 -18.16 25.70
C ALA A 383 -4.86 -18.01 24.18
N GLN A 384 -6.00 -18.41 23.62
CA GLN A 384 -6.32 -18.21 22.21
C GLN A 384 -6.29 -16.72 21.82
N GLN A 385 -6.90 -15.85 22.63
CA GLN A 385 -6.97 -14.41 22.35
C GLN A 385 -5.60 -13.75 22.51
N GLY A 386 -4.81 -14.15 23.51
CA GLY A 386 -3.43 -13.72 23.67
C GLY A 386 -2.56 -14.10 22.48
N ALA A 387 -2.70 -15.32 21.97
CA ALA A 387 -2.03 -15.78 20.75
C ALA A 387 -2.46 -14.98 19.51
N ARG A 388 -3.76 -14.70 19.33
CA ARG A 388 -4.27 -13.82 18.25
C ARG A 388 -3.66 -12.42 18.32
N ALA A 389 -3.57 -11.83 19.51
CA ALA A 389 -2.95 -10.53 19.69
C ALA A 389 -1.46 -10.54 19.25
N LEU A 390 -0.70 -11.53 19.71
CA LEU A 390 0.71 -11.67 19.32
C LEU A 390 0.91 -11.90 17.82
N LEU A 391 0.03 -12.68 17.17
CA LEU A 391 0.05 -12.86 15.72
C LEU A 391 -0.17 -11.54 14.96
N GLY A 392 -1.13 -10.73 15.38
CA GLY A 392 -1.37 -9.41 14.76
C GLY A 392 -0.24 -8.41 15.02
N LEU A 393 0.45 -8.53 16.17
CA LEU A 393 1.68 -7.77 16.46
C LEU A 393 2.92 -8.26 15.69
N GLY A 394 2.82 -9.37 14.95
CA GLY A 394 3.96 -10.00 14.27
C GLY A 394 4.93 -10.74 15.20
N GLN A 395 4.57 -10.93 16.47
CA GLN A 395 5.39 -11.57 17.51
C GLN A 395 5.21 -13.10 17.50
N TYR A 396 5.46 -13.74 16.37
CA TYR A 396 5.11 -15.16 16.15
C TYR A 396 5.84 -16.14 17.05
N GLN A 397 7.14 -15.91 17.31
CA GLN A 397 7.92 -16.78 18.20
C GLN A 397 7.39 -16.74 19.63
N LEU A 398 6.94 -15.56 20.07
CA LEU A 398 6.31 -15.41 21.38
C LEU A 398 4.92 -16.08 21.38
N ALA A 399 4.14 -15.92 20.30
CA ALA A 399 2.85 -16.60 20.15
C ALA A 399 3.00 -18.12 20.25
N LEU A 400 3.99 -18.71 19.56
CA LEU A 400 4.27 -20.14 19.62
C LEU A 400 4.63 -20.62 21.03
N ARG A 401 5.38 -19.82 21.80
CA ARG A 401 5.71 -20.14 23.20
C ARG A 401 4.48 -20.12 24.09
N GLU A 402 3.65 -19.08 23.99
CA GLU A 402 2.41 -18.95 24.77
C GLU A 402 1.42 -20.07 24.43
N ILE A 403 1.29 -20.43 23.14
CA ILE A 403 0.45 -21.54 22.71
C ILE A 403 0.98 -22.87 23.24
N ALA A 404 2.29 -23.10 23.18
CA ALA A 404 2.89 -24.32 23.70
C ALA A 404 2.66 -24.47 25.22
N GLU A 405 2.84 -23.39 25.99
CA GLU A 405 2.54 -23.37 27.44
C GLU A 405 1.06 -23.69 27.71
N ALA A 406 0.13 -23.11 26.95
CA ALA A 406 -1.29 -23.43 27.08
C ALA A 406 -1.60 -24.90 26.76
N LEU A 407 -1.00 -25.47 25.71
CA LEU A 407 -1.22 -26.86 25.31
C LEU A 407 -0.66 -27.89 26.31
N GLU A 408 0.20 -27.52 27.27
CA GLU A 408 0.69 -28.45 28.30
C GLU A 408 -0.41 -28.89 29.28
N THR A 409 -1.42 -28.04 29.50
CA THR A 409 -2.50 -28.30 30.45
C THR A 409 -3.88 -28.34 29.81
N GLU A 410 -4.02 -27.91 28.56
CA GLU A 410 -5.30 -27.93 27.84
C GLU A 410 -5.59 -29.30 27.26
N ASP A 411 -6.82 -29.76 27.47
CA ASP A 411 -7.26 -31.07 27.04
C ASP A 411 -8.65 -31.03 26.39
N ASP A 412 -9.35 -29.90 26.38
CA ASP A 412 -10.61 -29.72 25.66
C ASP A 412 -10.38 -29.74 24.13
N PRO A 413 -11.00 -30.66 23.37
CA PRO A 413 -10.83 -30.73 21.91
C PRO A 413 -11.13 -29.41 21.19
N ARG A 414 -12.06 -28.60 21.68
CA ARG A 414 -12.43 -27.32 21.05
C ARG A 414 -11.30 -26.28 21.18
N GLU A 415 -10.70 -26.15 22.36
CA GLU A 415 -9.62 -25.19 22.60
C GLU A 415 -8.30 -25.64 21.99
N VAL A 416 -8.00 -26.95 22.01
CA VAL A 416 -6.83 -27.51 21.31
C VAL A 416 -6.88 -27.23 19.82
N LEU A 417 -8.05 -27.39 19.17
CA LEU A 417 -8.24 -27.05 17.76
C LEU A 417 -7.82 -25.61 17.47
N ARG A 418 -8.34 -24.66 18.24
CA ARG A 418 -8.07 -23.22 18.08
C ARG A 418 -6.59 -22.90 18.27
N LEU A 419 -5.98 -23.41 19.34
CA LEU A 419 -4.57 -23.18 19.65
C LEU A 419 -3.63 -23.78 18.60
N ARG A 420 -3.88 -25.02 18.16
CA ARG A 420 -3.08 -25.68 17.11
C ARG A 420 -3.22 -24.98 15.76
N SER A 421 -4.41 -24.49 15.39
CA SER A 421 -4.62 -23.69 14.18
C SER A 421 -3.86 -22.36 14.23
N LEU A 422 -3.84 -21.68 15.37
CA LEU A 422 -3.04 -20.45 15.55
C LEU A 422 -1.54 -20.75 15.50
N ALA A 423 -1.09 -21.86 16.06
CA ALA A 423 0.31 -22.28 15.98
C ALA A 423 0.72 -22.64 14.55
N ALA A 424 -0.12 -23.33 13.79
CA ALA A 424 0.11 -23.57 12.36
C ALA A 424 0.23 -22.25 11.58
N THR A 425 -0.61 -21.26 11.88
CA THR A 425 -0.55 -19.92 11.28
C THR A 425 0.74 -19.19 11.65
N ALA A 426 1.16 -19.25 12.92
CA ALA A 426 2.41 -18.63 13.39
C ALA A 426 3.63 -19.27 12.72
N LEU A 427 3.69 -20.60 12.66
CA LEU A 427 4.76 -21.36 11.98
C LEU A 427 4.84 -20.95 10.50
N TRP A 428 3.69 -20.82 9.84
CA TRP A 428 3.64 -20.36 8.47
C TRP A 428 4.20 -18.93 8.32
N ARG A 429 3.76 -17.98 9.15
CA ARG A 429 4.22 -16.58 9.05
C ARG A 429 5.71 -16.40 9.40
N THR A 430 6.27 -17.26 10.25
CA THR A 430 7.73 -17.29 10.49
C THR A 430 8.52 -17.90 9.34
N GLY A 431 7.84 -18.64 8.46
CA GLY A 431 8.46 -19.43 7.41
C GLY A 431 9.47 -20.44 7.97
N ASP A 432 9.16 -21.04 9.12
CA ASP A 432 9.93 -22.14 9.71
C ASP A 432 9.91 -23.37 8.78
N SER A 433 10.94 -24.21 8.85
CA SER A 433 11.05 -25.45 8.08
C SER A 433 9.84 -26.36 8.30
N GLY A 434 9.35 -27.03 7.25
CA GLY A 434 8.18 -27.91 7.29
C GLY A 434 8.13 -28.88 8.49
N ASP A 435 9.30 -29.29 8.99
CA ASP A 435 9.50 -30.06 10.23
C ASP A 435 8.67 -29.58 11.43
N GLY A 436 8.52 -28.26 11.61
CA GLY A 436 7.76 -27.68 12.72
C GLY A 436 6.26 -27.93 12.61
N ILE A 437 5.71 -27.80 11.40
CA ILE A 437 4.30 -28.04 11.12
C ILE A 437 4.01 -29.55 11.14
N GLU A 438 4.86 -30.38 10.54
CA GLU A 438 4.70 -31.83 10.56
C GLU A 438 4.70 -32.38 11.99
N LYS A 439 5.65 -31.93 12.82
CA LYS A 439 5.66 -32.27 14.25
C LYS A 439 4.38 -31.84 14.95
N LEU A 440 3.91 -30.62 14.71
CA LEU A 440 2.64 -30.14 15.26
C LEU A 440 1.47 -31.02 14.85
N LEU A 441 1.41 -31.48 13.60
CA LEU A 441 0.34 -32.34 13.10
C LEU A 441 0.41 -33.76 13.64
N ASP A 442 1.61 -34.30 13.84
CA ASP A 442 1.80 -35.63 14.42
C ASP A 442 1.42 -35.65 15.90
N ASP A 443 1.89 -34.66 16.67
CA ASP A 443 1.52 -34.48 18.07
C ASP A 443 0.00 -34.31 18.22
N TRP A 444 -0.64 -33.57 17.29
CA TRP A 444 -2.09 -33.32 17.31
C TRP A 444 -2.88 -34.58 16.96
N ASN A 445 -2.44 -35.32 15.95
CA ASN A 445 -3.06 -36.59 15.55
C ASN A 445 -2.97 -37.64 16.65
N ASN A 446 -1.84 -37.71 17.36
CA ASN A 446 -1.68 -38.60 18.50
C ASN A 446 -2.66 -38.25 19.63
N GLN A 447 -2.82 -36.95 19.94
CA GLN A 447 -3.80 -36.50 20.93
C GLN A 447 -5.25 -36.84 20.52
N CYS A 448 -5.61 -36.64 19.25
CA CYS A 448 -6.93 -37.01 18.74
C CYS A 448 -7.24 -38.52 18.88
N LYS A 449 -6.23 -39.39 18.69
CA LYS A 449 -6.39 -40.84 18.90
C LYS A 449 -6.70 -41.16 20.36
N THR A 450 -6.03 -40.52 21.31
CA THR A 450 -6.30 -40.73 22.74
C THR A 450 -7.73 -40.35 23.12
N TRP A 451 -8.29 -39.30 22.53
CA TRP A 451 -9.70 -38.93 22.76
C TRP A 451 -10.68 -39.93 22.15
N GLY A 452 -10.32 -40.56 21.03
CA GLY A 452 -11.15 -41.56 20.36
C GLY A 452 -11.26 -42.90 21.11
N GLU A 453 -10.36 -43.18 22.05
CA GLU A 453 -10.34 -44.42 22.84
C GLU A 453 -11.37 -44.42 23.99
N ASP A 454 -11.97 -43.27 24.34
CA ASP A 454 -13.03 -43.16 25.35
C ASP A 454 -14.36 -42.64 24.74
N PRO A 455 -15.23 -43.53 24.25
CA PRO A 455 -16.45 -43.17 23.51
C PRO A 455 -17.54 -42.47 24.35
N LYS A 456 -17.38 -42.39 25.68
CA LYS A 456 -18.43 -41.94 26.60
C LYS A 456 -18.15 -40.60 27.27
N SER A 457 -16.97 -39.99 27.11
CA SER A 457 -16.57 -38.81 27.89
C SER A 457 -16.40 -37.50 27.10
N ARG A 458 -16.26 -37.52 25.77
CA ARG A 458 -15.94 -36.32 24.96
C ARG A 458 -16.84 -36.16 23.73
N ASP A 459 -17.05 -34.92 23.28
CA ASP A 459 -17.88 -34.60 22.12
C ASP A 459 -17.24 -35.14 20.83
N GLN A 460 -17.81 -36.21 20.28
CA GLN A 460 -17.35 -36.84 19.04
C GLN A 460 -17.33 -35.85 17.86
N THR A 461 -18.18 -34.82 17.90
CA THR A 461 -18.23 -33.76 16.89
C THR A 461 -16.94 -32.95 16.86
N GLU A 462 -16.41 -32.58 18.03
CA GLU A 462 -15.19 -31.79 18.15
C GLU A 462 -13.94 -32.61 17.80
N ILE A 463 -13.93 -33.90 18.13
CA ILE A 463 -12.84 -34.81 17.70
C ILE A 463 -12.81 -34.91 16.16
N GLN A 464 -13.97 -35.00 15.52
CA GLN A 464 -14.06 -35.00 14.05
C GLN A 464 -13.58 -33.67 13.44
N ARG A 465 -13.90 -32.53 14.06
CA ARG A 465 -13.40 -31.21 13.62
C ARG A 465 -11.87 -31.13 13.70
N ASN A 466 -11.27 -31.59 14.78
CA ASN A 466 -9.81 -31.67 14.91
C ASN A 466 -9.19 -32.55 13.82
N SER A 467 -9.77 -33.74 13.58
CA SER A 467 -9.31 -34.65 12.53
C SER A 467 -9.40 -34.00 11.13
N ARG A 468 -10.47 -33.27 10.84
CA ARG A 468 -10.61 -32.49 9.60
C ARG A 468 -9.57 -31.39 9.49
N ALA A 469 -9.29 -30.64 10.55
CA ALA A 469 -8.27 -29.58 10.54
C ALA A 469 -6.85 -30.13 10.30
N ILE A 470 -6.51 -31.25 10.94
CA ILE A 470 -5.25 -31.98 10.67
C ILE A 470 -5.19 -32.40 9.21
N THR A 471 -6.30 -32.95 8.69
CA THR A 471 -6.39 -33.38 7.28
C THR A 471 -6.16 -32.19 6.35
N LEU A 472 -6.83 -31.05 6.56
CA LEU A 472 -6.66 -29.84 5.75
C LEU A 472 -5.21 -29.35 5.70
N LEU A 473 -4.54 -29.27 6.86
CA LEU A 473 -3.14 -28.87 6.91
C LEU A 473 -2.22 -29.88 6.22
N ARG A 474 -2.51 -31.19 6.34
CA ARG A 474 -1.79 -32.24 5.59
C ARG A 474 -2.03 -32.16 4.09
N LEU A 475 -3.24 -31.85 3.64
CA LEU A 475 -3.53 -31.66 2.22
C LEU A 475 -2.67 -30.55 1.66
N TRP A 476 -2.58 -29.41 2.35
CA TRP A 476 -1.72 -28.34 1.88
C TRP A 476 -0.22 -28.72 1.85
N ILE A 477 0.28 -29.52 2.82
CA ILE A 477 1.63 -30.10 2.77
C ILE A 477 1.80 -30.98 1.52
N ALA A 478 0.86 -31.89 1.28
CA ALA A 478 0.87 -32.79 0.13
C ALA A 478 0.87 -32.00 -1.19
N VAL A 479 0.07 -30.92 -1.27
CA VAL A 479 0.09 -30.00 -2.41
C VAL A 479 1.46 -29.36 -2.58
N ALA A 480 2.09 -28.85 -1.51
CA ALA A 480 3.41 -28.24 -1.59
C ALA A 480 4.50 -29.22 -2.06
N GLN A 481 4.41 -30.49 -1.63
CA GLN A 481 5.35 -31.58 -1.94
C GLN A 481 5.03 -32.34 -3.23
N SER A 482 3.90 -32.06 -3.90
CA SER A 482 3.40 -32.84 -5.05
C SER A 482 3.13 -34.33 -4.73
N GLU A 483 2.68 -34.62 -3.52
CA GLU A 483 2.35 -35.98 -3.09
C GLU A 483 0.88 -36.28 -3.37
N ASP A 484 0.63 -37.38 -4.10
CA ASP A 484 -0.70 -37.94 -4.37
C ASP A 484 -1.81 -36.90 -4.63
N LEU A 485 -1.61 -36.06 -5.65
CA LEU A 485 -2.44 -34.89 -5.93
C LEU A 485 -3.90 -35.22 -6.27
N GLU A 486 -4.19 -36.38 -6.89
CA GLU A 486 -5.58 -36.77 -7.19
C GLU A 486 -6.33 -37.16 -5.90
N THR A 487 -5.71 -37.94 -5.01
CA THR A 487 -6.29 -38.22 -3.68
C THR A 487 -6.45 -36.94 -2.86
N THR A 488 -5.48 -36.04 -2.90
CA THR A 488 -5.54 -34.72 -2.25
C THR A 488 -6.73 -33.90 -2.78
N LEU A 489 -6.97 -33.90 -4.09
CA LEU A 489 -8.11 -33.22 -4.71
C LEU A 489 -9.44 -33.81 -4.27
N GLU A 490 -9.56 -35.13 -4.23
CA GLU A 490 -10.78 -35.82 -3.79
C GLU A 490 -11.11 -35.53 -2.32
N GLN A 491 -10.09 -35.55 -1.46
CA GLN A 491 -10.23 -35.21 -0.05
C GLN A 491 -10.63 -33.74 0.14
N ALA A 492 -10.00 -32.80 -0.56
CA ALA A 492 -10.36 -31.38 -0.51
C ALA A 492 -11.83 -31.14 -0.93
N ARG A 493 -12.28 -31.76 -2.04
CA ARG A 493 -13.68 -31.71 -2.49
C ARG A 493 -14.65 -32.32 -1.48
N SER A 494 -14.27 -33.44 -0.86
CA SER A 494 -15.10 -34.08 0.16
C SER A 494 -15.30 -33.18 1.39
N ILE A 495 -14.23 -32.51 1.84
CA ILE A 495 -14.30 -31.58 2.97
C ILE A 495 -15.10 -30.33 2.61
N GLU A 496 -14.88 -29.77 1.41
CA GLU A 496 -15.67 -28.63 0.91
C GLU A 496 -17.17 -28.94 0.90
N ILE A 497 -17.59 -30.06 0.29
CA ILE A 497 -19.01 -30.47 0.22
C ILE A 497 -19.58 -30.73 1.61
N GLY A 498 -18.77 -31.28 2.51
CA GLY A 498 -19.14 -31.59 3.89
C GLY A 498 -19.12 -30.41 4.86
N SER A 499 -18.74 -29.21 4.40
CA SER A 499 -18.60 -28.01 5.23
C SER A 499 -19.68 -26.98 4.88
N PRO A 500 -20.23 -26.24 5.87
CA PRO A 500 -21.14 -25.13 5.58
C PRO A 500 -20.50 -24.10 4.66
N LYS A 501 -21.28 -23.52 3.73
CA LYS A 501 -20.78 -22.46 2.85
C LYS A 501 -20.28 -21.27 3.69
N GLY A 502 -19.08 -20.76 3.37
CA GLY A 502 -18.44 -19.67 4.10
C GLY A 502 -17.79 -20.06 5.44
N SER A 503 -17.85 -21.34 5.85
CA SER A 503 -17.12 -21.79 7.04
C SER A 503 -15.61 -21.76 6.82
N LEU A 504 -14.84 -21.53 7.89
CA LEU A 504 -13.37 -21.56 7.88
C LEU A 504 -12.85 -22.85 7.22
N GLU A 505 -13.37 -24.02 7.62
CA GLU A 505 -12.94 -25.30 7.06
C GLU A 505 -13.24 -25.41 5.56
N GLY A 506 -14.41 -24.93 5.13
CA GLY A 506 -14.78 -24.88 3.72
C GLY A 506 -13.87 -23.97 2.91
N LEU A 507 -13.59 -22.76 3.40
CA LEU A 507 -12.72 -21.79 2.72
C LEU A 507 -11.29 -22.32 2.55
N LEU A 508 -10.74 -22.97 3.59
CA LEU A 508 -9.41 -23.59 3.55
C LEU A 508 -9.36 -24.85 2.67
N ALA A 509 -10.45 -25.62 2.61
CA ALA A 509 -10.59 -26.76 1.70
C ALA A 509 -10.59 -26.29 0.23
N VAL A 510 -11.33 -25.21 -0.07
CA VAL A 510 -11.33 -24.60 -1.40
C VAL A 510 -9.95 -24.06 -1.75
N ASP A 511 -9.24 -23.46 -0.80
CA ASP A 511 -7.85 -23.01 -0.99
C ASP A 511 -6.92 -24.18 -1.37
N ALA A 512 -6.99 -25.29 -0.62
CA ALA A 512 -6.26 -26.54 -0.91
C ALA A 512 -6.57 -27.05 -2.33
N LYS A 513 -7.87 -27.12 -2.65
CA LYS A 513 -8.41 -27.55 -3.94
C LYS A 513 -7.84 -26.69 -5.07
N CYS A 514 -7.85 -25.36 -4.92
CA CYS A 514 -7.34 -24.43 -5.93
C CYS A 514 -5.85 -24.67 -6.24
N LEU A 515 -5.01 -24.80 -5.21
CA LEU A 515 -3.58 -25.07 -5.39
C LEU A 515 -3.33 -26.46 -6.00
N THR A 516 -4.14 -27.46 -5.64
CA THR A 516 -4.06 -28.82 -6.23
C THR A 516 -4.43 -28.80 -7.71
N LEU A 517 -5.56 -28.17 -8.06
CA LEU A 517 -6.03 -28.02 -9.43
C LEU A 517 -5.00 -27.27 -10.28
N LEU A 518 -4.37 -26.23 -9.72
CA LEU A 518 -3.30 -25.48 -10.36
C LEU A 518 -2.11 -26.39 -10.73
N ARG A 519 -1.66 -27.26 -9.81
CA ARG A 519 -0.58 -28.22 -10.08
C ARG A 519 -0.98 -29.24 -11.14
N LEU A 520 -2.19 -29.78 -11.07
CA LEU A 520 -2.73 -30.73 -12.06
C LEU A 520 -2.99 -30.10 -13.45
N GLY A 521 -2.94 -28.78 -13.59
CA GLY A 521 -3.23 -28.07 -14.85
C GLY A 521 -4.72 -27.84 -15.12
N LYS A 522 -5.59 -28.05 -14.13
CA LYS A 522 -7.05 -27.85 -14.22
C LYS A 522 -7.42 -26.36 -13.97
N PHE A 523 -6.91 -25.45 -14.81
CA PHE A 523 -6.86 -24.02 -14.50
C PHE A 523 -8.21 -23.28 -14.40
N VAL A 524 -9.21 -23.57 -15.26
CA VAL A 524 -10.53 -22.89 -15.18
C VAL A 524 -11.26 -23.29 -13.90
N GLU A 525 -11.28 -24.59 -13.58
CA GLU A 525 -11.90 -25.05 -12.33
C GLU A 525 -11.24 -24.41 -11.11
N ALA A 526 -9.91 -24.26 -11.14
CA ALA A 526 -9.17 -23.55 -10.10
C ALA A 526 -9.60 -22.07 -10.01
N SER A 527 -9.71 -21.38 -11.14
CA SER A 527 -10.08 -19.95 -11.17
C SER A 527 -11.51 -19.69 -10.73
N ASP A 528 -12.46 -20.50 -11.17
CA ASP A 528 -13.85 -20.38 -10.74
C ASP A 528 -13.97 -20.61 -9.23
N SER A 529 -13.29 -21.64 -8.72
CA SER A 529 -13.23 -21.94 -7.28
C SER A 529 -12.57 -20.80 -6.48
N ALA A 530 -11.46 -20.24 -6.97
CA ALA A 530 -10.74 -19.18 -6.28
C ALA A 530 -11.54 -17.87 -6.22
N LEU A 531 -12.22 -17.50 -7.32
CA LEU A 531 -13.07 -16.32 -7.36
C LEU A 531 -14.33 -16.48 -6.51
N GLU A 532 -14.91 -17.69 -6.43
CA GLU A 532 -15.99 -17.95 -5.48
C GLU A 532 -15.49 -17.87 -4.03
N ASN A 533 -14.30 -18.39 -3.74
CA ASN A 533 -13.71 -18.32 -2.39
C ASN A 533 -13.47 -16.87 -1.94
N LEU A 534 -12.95 -16.03 -2.84
CA LEU A 534 -12.77 -14.60 -2.59
C LEU A 534 -14.08 -13.88 -2.25
N LYS A 535 -15.17 -14.19 -2.98
CA LYS A 535 -16.48 -13.61 -2.67
C LYS A 535 -17.01 -14.05 -1.32
N ASN A 536 -16.84 -15.34 -0.98
CA ASN A 536 -17.33 -15.87 0.29
C ASN A 536 -16.59 -15.28 1.50
N ILE A 537 -15.29 -14.95 1.39
CA ILE A 537 -14.53 -14.32 2.48
C ILE A 537 -14.89 -12.83 2.66
N GLU A 538 -15.24 -12.11 1.57
CA GLU A 538 -15.70 -10.71 1.64
C GLU A 538 -17.02 -10.54 2.42
N GLU A 539 -17.82 -11.60 2.54
CA GLU A 539 -19.09 -11.59 3.29
C GLU A 539 -18.91 -11.71 4.82
N ASP A 540 -17.72 -12.11 5.31
CA ASP A 540 -17.42 -12.33 6.74
C ASP A 540 -16.18 -11.54 7.19
N SER A 541 -16.40 -10.40 7.85
CA SER A 541 -15.33 -9.49 8.28
C SER A 541 -14.34 -10.08 9.30
N ASP A 542 -14.77 -11.06 10.09
CA ASP A 542 -13.94 -11.67 11.13
C ASP A 542 -12.95 -12.66 10.51
N LEU A 543 -13.45 -13.50 9.60
CA LEU A 543 -12.61 -14.43 8.83
C LEU A 543 -11.70 -13.68 7.85
N GLU A 544 -12.19 -12.61 7.23
CA GLU A 544 -11.42 -11.76 6.32
C GLU A 544 -10.13 -11.25 6.99
N SER A 545 -10.24 -10.81 8.25
CA SER A 545 -9.11 -10.33 9.05
C SER A 545 -8.10 -11.43 9.40
N TYR A 546 -8.52 -12.70 9.37
CA TYR A 546 -7.72 -13.85 9.80
C TYR A 546 -7.01 -14.57 8.64
N ILE A 547 -7.73 -14.90 7.56
CA ILE A 547 -7.22 -15.68 6.40
C ILE A 547 -7.42 -14.99 5.05
N GLY A 548 -7.99 -13.78 5.01
CA GLY A 548 -8.28 -13.08 3.75
C GLY A 548 -7.05 -12.93 2.85
N PHE A 549 -5.90 -12.54 3.42
CA PHE A 549 -4.66 -12.39 2.65
C PHE A 549 -4.12 -13.71 2.07
N GLN A 550 -4.32 -14.82 2.76
CA GLN A 550 -3.95 -16.13 2.23
C GLN A 550 -4.82 -16.47 1.01
N ILE A 551 -6.15 -16.38 1.15
CA ILE A 551 -7.09 -16.71 0.07
C ILE A 551 -6.82 -15.80 -1.12
N MET A 552 -6.53 -14.53 -0.85
CA MET A 552 -6.08 -13.56 -1.85
C MET A 552 -4.82 -14.04 -2.57
N ALA A 553 -3.77 -14.42 -1.85
CA ALA A 553 -2.52 -14.88 -2.44
C ALA A 553 -2.75 -16.09 -3.37
N THR A 554 -3.57 -17.07 -2.95
CA THR A 554 -3.95 -18.21 -3.79
C THR A 554 -4.73 -17.78 -5.03
N ALA A 555 -5.70 -16.89 -4.88
CA ALA A 555 -6.46 -16.38 -6.02
C ALA A 555 -5.59 -15.63 -7.03
N LEU A 556 -4.65 -14.79 -6.57
CA LEU A 556 -3.70 -14.10 -7.43
C LEU A 556 -2.82 -15.09 -8.21
N ARG A 557 -2.32 -16.15 -7.55
CA ARG A 557 -1.56 -17.24 -8.21
C ARG A 557 -2.37 -17.92 -9.30
N VAL A 558 -3.61 -18.29 -9.01
CA VAL A 558 -4.49 -18.99 -9.95
C VAL A 558 -4.87 -18.10 -11.14
N LEU A 559 -5.25 -16.84 -10.88
CA LEU A 559 -5.57 -15.88 -11.93
C LEU A 559 -4.36 -15.57 -12.80
N PHE A 560 -3.17 -15.44 -12.20
CA PHE A 560 -1.91 -15.32 -12.93
C PHE A 560 -1.67 -16.54 -13.82
N ALA A 561 -1.98 -17.75 -13.35
CA ALA A 561 -1.81 -18.98 -14.11
C ALA A 561 -2.74 -19.07 -15.33
N VAL A 562 -4.00 -18.64 -15.18
CA VAL A 562 -4.98 -18.58 -16.28
C VAL A 562 -4.67 -17.47 -17.30
N GLY A 563 -3.88 -16.46 -16.91
CA GLY A 563 -3.56 -15.30 -17.74
C GLY A 563 -4.48 -14.10 -17.53
N GLU A 564 -5.24 -14.06 -16.44
CA GLU A 564 -6.13 -12.95 -16.09
C GLU A 564 -5.34 -11.82 -15.38
N TYR A 565 -4.27 -11.33 -16.01
CA TYR A 565 -3.32 -10.37 -15.44
C TYR A 565 -3.96 -9.05 -15.00
N ALA A 566 -4.92 -8.55 -15.78
CA ALA A 566 -5.67 -7.34 -15.43
C ALA A 566 -6.47 -7.50 -14.13
N LYS A 567 -7.05 -8.70 -13.89
CA LYS A 567 -7.75 -9.00 -12.63
C LYS A 567 -6.79 -9.10 -11.45
N VAL A 568 -5.63 -9.73 -11.64
CA VAL A 568 -4.56 -9.76 -10.61
C VAL A 568 -4.24 -8.35 -10.16
N ARG A 569 -3.98 -7.43 -11.09
CA ARG A 569 -3.69 -6.03 -10.74
C ARG A 569 -4.89 -5.30 -10.15
N SER A 570 -6.10 -5.54 -10.66
CA SER A 570 -7.29 -4.88 -10.11
C SER A 570 -7.55 -5.29 -8.67
N ILE A 571 -7.35 -6.57 -8.32
CA ILE A 571 -7.51 -7.09 -6.97
C ILE A 571 -6.47 -6.48 -6.02
N VAL A 572 -5.20 -6.42 -6.45
CA VAL A 572 -4.14 -5.78 -5.66
C VAL A 572 -4.41 -4.28 -5.48
N ALA A 573 -4.90 -3.60 -6.53
CA ALA A 573 -5.20 -2.17 -6.49
C ALA A 573 -6.50 -1.84 -5.74
N SER A 574 -7.50 -2.72 -5.76
CA SER A 574 -8.76 -2.51 -5.04
C SER A 574 -8.59 -2.60 -3.53
N GLY A 575 -7.49 -3.23 -3.06
CA GLY A 575 -7.08 -3.30 -1.66
C GLY A 575 -8.11 -4.00 -0.77
N MET A 576 -7.83 -5.22 -0.30
CA MET A 576 -8.52 -5.79 0.88
C MET A 576 -7.56 -6.71 1.64
N PRO A 577 -7.66 -6.84 2.99
CA PRO A 577 -8.66 -6.34 3.96
C PRO A 577 -8.26 -5.08 4.77
N LYS A 578 -9.21 -4.61 5.60
CA LYS A 578 -9.14 -3.46 6.55
C LYS A 578 -7.98 -3.48 7.55
N ASN A 579 -7.33 -4.62 7.79
CA ASN A 579 -6.26 -4.74 8.78
C ASN A 579 -4.89 -4.41 8.16
N THR A 580 -4.49 -3.15 8.30
CA THR A 580 -3.22 -2.63 7.80
C THR A 580 -1.99 -3.35 8.37
N LYS A 581 -2.07 -3.91 9.59
CA LYS A 581 -0.95 -4.60 10.24
C LYS A 581 -0.70 -5.97 9.61
N VAL A 582 -1.76 -6.69 9.27
CA VAL A 582 -1.64 -7.95 8.53
C VAL A 582 -1.28 -7.67 7.06
N TYR A 583 -1.79 -6.59 6.46
CA TYR A 583 -1.41 -6.18 5.10
C TYR A 583 0.10 -6.02 4.96
N MET A 584 0.73 -5.34 5.91
CA MET A 584 2.18 -5.16 5.95
C MET A 584 2.97 -6.47 5.89
N GLN A 585 2.41 -7.59 6.37
CA GLN A 585 3.06 -8.90 6.33
C GLN A 585 2.96 -9.57 4.95
N TRP A 586 1.99 -9.17 4.13
CA TRP A 586 1.68 -9.80 2.83
C TRP A 586 1.90 -8.87 1.64
N ALA A 587 2.14 -7.57 1.86
CA ALA A 587 2.26 -6.57 0.82
C ALA A 587 3.31 -6.95 -0.23
N GLY A 588 4.46 -7.46 0.20
CA GLY A 588 5.51 -7.93 -0.71
C GLY A 588 5.05 -9.05 -1.65
N THR A 589 4.27 -10.01 -1.16
CA THR A 589 3.63 -11.05 -1.97
C THR A 589 2.67 -10.44 -2.99
N MET A 590 1.80 -9.53 -2.57
CA MET A 590 0.79 -8.92 -3.44
C MET A 590 1.43 -8.08 -4.55
N HIS A 591 2.41 -7.25 -4.19
CA HIS A 591 3.18 -6.43 -5.12
C HIS A 591 3.97 -7.29 -6.11
N LEU A 592 4.54 -8.42 -5.68
CA LEU A 592 5.24 -9.33 -6.59
C LEU A 592 4.29 -9.95 -7.63
N TRP A 593 3.11 -10.42 -7.24
CA TRP A 593 2.14 -10.98 -8.20
C TRP A 593 1.63 -9.92 -9.17
N SER A 594 1.39 -8.70 -8.69
CA SER A 594 1.05 -7.55 -9.53
C SER A 594 2.17 -7.22 -10.54
N ALA A 595 3.43 -7.21 -10.08
CA ALA A 595 4.60 -6.98 -10.92
C ALA A 595 4.78 -8.10 -11.96
N LEU A 596 4.64 -9.36 -11.57
CA LEU A 596 4.67 -10.53 -12.47
C LEU A 596 3.60 -10.42 -13.56
N ALA A 597 2.37 -10.03 -13.19
CA ALA A 597 1.29 -9.81 -14.14
C ALA A 597 1.63 -8.67 -15.13
N ALA A 598 2.21 -7.56 -14.64
CA ALA A 598 2.67 -6.48 -15.50
C ALA A 598 3.83 -6.90 -16.43
N VAL A 599 4.76 -7.75 -15.96
CA VAL A 599 5.82 -8.35 -16.78
C VAL A 599 5.25 -9.18 -17.93
N GLN A 600 4.26 -10.04 -17.66
CA GLN A 600 3.67 -10.88 -18.71
C GLN A 600 2.93 -10.06 -19.78
N GLU A 601 2.32 -8.94 -19.40
CA GLU A 601 1.73 -7.99 -20.35
C GLU A 601 2.76 -7.14 -21.10
N GLY A 602 4.03 -7.17 -20.72
CA GLY A 602 5.08 -6.35 -21.31
C GLY A 602 5.15 -4.92 -20.78
N ARG A 603 4.46 -4.60 -19.67
CA ARG A 603 4.41 -3.26 -19.04
C ARG A 603 5.55 -3.08 -18.03
N TRP A 604 6.79 -3.06 -18.49
CA TRP A 604 7.97 -3.04 -17.60
C TRP A 604 8.13 -1.79 -16.75
N SER A 605 7.71 -0.64 -17.27
CA SER A 605 7.75 0.61 -16.50
C SER A 605 6.89 0.51 -15.24
N LEU A 606 5.70 -0.07 -15.35
CA LEU A 606 4.81 -0.37 -14.22
C LEU A 606 5.40 -1.46 -13.32
N ALA A 607 5.83 -2.58 -13.92
CA ALA A 607 6.36 -3.72 -13.17
C ALA A 607 7.59 -3.34 -12.32
N ARG A 608 8.45 -2.47 -12.84
CA ARG A 608 9.71 -2.08 -12.20
C ARG A 608 9.49 -1.53 -10.80
N THR A 609 8.63 -0.52 -10.65
CA THR A 609 8.38 0.12 -9.35
C THR A 609 7.86 -0.89 -8.34
N GLN A 610 6.84 -1.66 -8.72
CA GLN A 610 6.23 -2.69 -7.88
C GLN A 610 7.21 -3.81 -7.51
N LEU A 611 8.10 -4.19 -8.43
CA LEU A 611 9.09 -5.24 -8.21
C LEU A 611 10.16 -4.81 -7.19
N TYR A 612 10.67 -3.57 -7.31
CA TYR A 612 11.68 -3.06 -6.38
C TYR A 612 11.10 -2.85 -4.97
N GLU A 613 9.86 -2.39 -4.90
CA GLU A 613 9.10 -2.27 -3.65
C GLU A 613 8.83 -3.65 -3.03
N ALA A 614 8.32 -4.60 -3.80
CA ALA A 614 8.10 -5.98 -3.36
C ALA A 614 9.38 -6.60 -2.79
N ARG A 615 10.53 -6.40 -3.46
CA ARG A 615 11.83 -6.90 -2.99
C ARG A 615 12.20 -6.34 -1.62
N ALA A 616 11.96 -5.06 -1.39
CA ALA A 616 12.25 -4.41 -0.12
C ALA A 616 11.36 -4.98 1.00
N GLU A 617 10.06 -5.14 0.75
CA GLU A 617 9.11 -5.70 1.71
C GLU A 617 9.40 -7.17 2.02
N LEU A 618 9.61 -8.01 0.99
CA LEU A 618 9.96 -9.43 1.13
C LEU A 618 11.29 -9.65 1.84
N THR A 619 12.17 -8.63 1.94
CA THR A 619 13.40 -8.74 2.74
C THR A 619 13.08 -8.87 4.24
N PHE A 620 11.97 -8.29 4.70
CA PHE A 620 11.56 -8.30 6.11
C PHE A 620 10.40 -9.26 6.37
N HIS A 621 9.45 -9.37 5.44
CA HIS A 621 8.25 -10.19 5.56
C HIS A 621 8.03 -11.03 4.30
N ASP A 622 8.37 -12.32 4.37
CA ASP A 622 8.25 -13.26 3.26
C ASP A 622 7.51 -14.55 3.68
N PRO A 623 6.19 -14.48 3.95
CA PRO A 623 5.41 -15.63 4.41
C PRO A 623 5.33 -16.75 3.37
N ASP A 624 5.50 -16.43 2.09
CA ASP A 624 5.39 -17.35 0.96
C ASP A 624 6.74 -17.80 0.38
N LYS A 625 7.86 -17.33 0.93
CA LYS A 625 9.23 -17.60 0.44
C LYS A 625 9.45 -17.18 -1.02
N LEU A 626 8.91 -16.01 -1.40
CA LEU A 626 8.96 -15.45 -2.75
C LEU A 626 10.12 -14.46 -2.97
N LEU A 627 10.92 -14.13 -1.94
CA LEU A 627 12.03 -13.18 -2.06
C LEU A 627 13.00 -13.57 -3.18
N GLU A 628 13.31 -14.86 -3.31
CA GLU A 628 14.24 -15.35 -4.33
C GLU A 628 13.71 -15.20 -5.75
N LEU A 629 12.42 -15.47 -5.96
CA LEU A 629 11.75 -15.22 -7.23
C LEU A 629 11.79 -13.73 -7.58
N CYS A 630 11.52 -12.87 -6.59
CA CYS A 630 11.61 -11.42 -6.75
C CYS A 630 13.04 -10.96 -7.12
N GLN A 631 14.06 -11.48 -6.43
CA GLN A 631 15.47 -11.17 -6.72
C GLN A 631 15.91 -11.65 -8.11
N ALA A 632 15.46 -12.84 -8.52
CA ALA A 632 15.71 -13.37 -9.86
C ALA A 632 15.11 -12.48 -10.95
N LEU A 633 13.86 -12.04 -10.76
CA LEU A 633 13.19 -11.08 -11.64
C LEU A 633 13.91 -9.74 -11.71
N CYS A 634 14.35 -9.17 -10.57
CA CYS A 634 15.13 -7.94 -10.57
C CYS A 634 16.44 -8.08 -11.36
N SER A 635 17.13 -9.21 -11.17
CA SER A 635 18.41 -9.47 -11.86
C SER A 635 18.19 -9.59 -13.37
N PHE A 636 17.12 -10.28 -13.75
CA PHE A 636 16.69 -10.39 -15.14
C PHE A 636 16.37 -9.01 -15.74
N GLU A 637 15.58 -8.18 -15.04
CA GLU A 637 15.22 -6.82 -15.46
C GLU A 637 16.45 -5.92 -15.67
N GLN A 638 17.38 -5.91 -14.71
CA GLN A 638 18.61 -5.09 -14.79
C GLN A 638 19.46 -5.42 -16.01
N GLN A 639 19.52 -6.69 -16.38
CA GLN A 639 20.26 -7.11 -17.56
C GLN A 639 19.58 -6.68 -18.86
N GLN A 640 18.25 -6.74 -18.94
CA GLN A 640 17.52 -6.28 -20.13
C GLN A 640 17.78 -4.79 -20.41
N VAL A 641 18.05 -4.00 -19.36
CA VAL A 641 18.23 -2.55 -19.45
C VAL A 641 19.68 -2.16 -19.69
N SER A 642 20.62 -2.80 -18.99
CA SER A 642 22.04 -2.41 -19.04
C SER A 642 22.83 -3.12 -20.13
N GLY A 643 22.33 -4.24 -20.66
CA GLY A 643 23.07 -5.11 -21.59
C GLY A 643 24.34 -5.73 -20.99
N GLN A 644 24.60 -5.49 -19.70
CA GLN A 644 25.74 -6.03 -18.97
C GLN A 644 25.25 -7.16 -18.06
N THR A 645 25.96 -8.29 -18.08
CA THR A 645 25.79 -9.34 -17.07
C THR A 645 26.28 -8.79 -15.73
N SER A 646 25.36 -8.32 -14.89
CA SER A 646 25.67 -8.10 -13.48
C SER A 646 26.14 -9.42 -12.88
N ALA A 647 27.01 -9.37 -11.86
CA ALA A 647 27.39 -10.56 -11.11
C ALA A 647 26.10 -11.31 -10.72
N SER A 648 25.99 -12.58 -11.12
CA SER A 648 24.85 -13.41 -10.77
C SER A 648 24.64 -13.29 -9.26
N PRO A 649 23.42 -13.01 -8.77
CA PRO A 649 23.18 -13.06 -7.34
C PRO A 649 23.68 -14.43 -6.88
N SER A 650 24.71 -14.45 -6.03
CA SER A 650 25.12 -15.69 -5.40
C SER A 650 23.95 -16.07 -4.52
N PHE A 651 23.19 -17.10 -4.90
CA PHE A 651 22.26 -17.73 -3.97
C PHE A 651 23.04 -17.96 -2.68
N SER A 652 22.61 -17.30 -1.61
CA SER A 652 23.30 -17.33 -0.33
C SER A 652 23.20 -18.74 0.24
N SER A 653 24.07 -19.67 -0.19
CA SER A 653 24.08 -21.09 0.14
C SER A 653 22.73 -21.82 -0.02
N GLU A 654 22.72 -22.94 -0.73
CA GLU A 654 21.57 -23.87 -0.83
C GLU A 654 20.92 -24.27 0.52
N LYS A 655 21.54 -23.96 1.66
CA LYS A 655 21.00 -24.16 3.00
C LYS A 655 19.79 -23.28 3.35
N HIS A 656 19.68 -22.06 2.82
CA HIS A 656 18.53 -21.17 3.11
C HIS A 656 17.30 -21.51 2.26
N LEU A 657 17.53 -22.02 1.04
CA LEU A 657 16.54 -22.53 0.09
C LEU A 657 15.69 -23.72 0.60
N ARG A 658 16.22 -24.50 1.54
CA ARG A 658 15.66 -25.79 2.00
C ARG A 658 14.77 -25.69 3.25
N ARG A 659 14.50 -24.48 3.76
CA ARG A 659 13.83 -24.30 5.07
C ARG A 659 12.61 -23.39 4.95
N GLY A 660 11.49 -24.03 4.63
CA GLY A 660 10.16 -23.45 4.51
C GLY A 660 9.19 -24.54 4.06
N TRP A 661 7.90 -24.32 4.23
CA TRP A 661 6.88 -25.30 3.89
C TRP A 661 6.77 -25.59 2.37
N ALA A 662 7.17 -24.62 1.54
CA ALA A 662 7.37 -24.75 0.10
C ALA A 662 8.87 -24.88 -0.28
N ALA A 663 9.71 -25.44 0.60
CA ALA A 663 11.17 -25.51 0.42
C ALA A 663 11.68 -26.84 -0.16
N GLY A 664 10.91 -27.42 -1.08
CA GLY A 664 11.44 -28.42 -2.01
C GLY A 664 12.17 -27.73 -3.15
N GLU A 665 13.25 -28.31 -3.67
CA GLU A 665 13.97 -27.73 -4.83
C GLU A 665 13.11 -27.61 -6.11
N ASN A 666 11.91 -28.19 -6.11
CA ASN A 666 10.97 -28.25 -7.22
C ASN A 666 9.67 -27.46 -6.97
N THR A 667 9.64 -26.51 -6.03
CA THR A 667 8.45 -25.66 -5.89
C THR A 667 8.34 -24.63 -7.01
N ASP A 668 7.10 -24.21 -7.30
CA ASP A 668 6.78 -23.30 -8.40
C ASP A 668 7.66 -22.04 -8.37
N ALA A 669 7.76 -21.38 -7.22
CA ALA A 669 8.54 -20.15 -7.06
C ALA A 669 10.04 -20.34 -7.33
N ILE A 670 10.64 -21.43 -6.83
CA ILE A 670 12.07 -21.72 -6.99
C ILE A 670 12.40 -22.07 -8.45
N LEU A 671 11.58 -22.90 -9.08
CA LEU A 671 11.75 -23.27 -10.49
C LEU A 671 11.62 -22.04 -11.39
N LEU A 672 10.63 -21.18 -11.15
CA LEU A 672 10.48 -19.91 -11.87
C LEU A 672 11.67 -18.96 -11.62
N ALA A 673 12.16 -18.85 -10.39
CA ALA A 673 13.31 -18.02 -10.04
C ALA A 673 14.56 -18.47 -10.83
N ARG A 674 14.83 -19.78 -10.85
CA ARG A 674 15.92 -20.37 -11.64
C ARG A 674 15.73 -20.13 -13.13
N GLY A 675 14.49 -20.15 -13.64
CA GLY A 675 14.16 -19.82 -15.02
C GLY A 675 14.54 -18.38 -15.39
N TYR A 676 14.14 -17.40 -14.58
CA TYR A 676 14.53 -15.99 -14.79
C TYR A 676 16.04 -15.76 -14.70
N LEU A 677 16.73 -16.45 -13.79
CA LEU A 677 18.19 -16.39 -13.71
C LEU A 677 18.88 -17.07 -14.90
N ALA A 678 18.32 -18.16 -15.43
CA ALA A 678 18.82 -18.79 -16.65
C ALA A 678 18.72 -17.81 -17.82
N LEU A 679 17.60 -17.10 -17.95
CA LEU A 679 17.44 -16.02 -18.94
C LEU A 679 18.46 -14.89 -18.73
N ALA A 680 18.79 -14.57 -17.48
CA ALA A 680 19.84 -13.61 -17.17
C ALA A 680 21.27 -14.15 -17.52
N GLY A 681 21.54 -15.44 -17.34
CA GLY A 681 22.88 -16.01 -17.62
C GLY A 681 23.34 -15.96 -19.09
N ALA A 682 22.43 -15.74 -20.05
CA ALA A 682 22.59 -15.61 -21.51
C ALA A 682 23.32 -16.76 -22.27
N GLN A 683 24.46 -17.28 -21.79
CA GLN A 683 25.27 -18.27 -22.53
C GLN A 683 24.78 -19.72 -22.42
N LYS A 684 23.92 -20.06 -21.47
CA LYS A 684 23.39 -21.44 -21.24
C LYS A 684 21.90 -21.50 -20.92
N ALA A 685 21.16 -20.41 -21.17
CA ALA A 685 19.76 -20.28 -20.78
C ALA A 685 18.89 -21.45 -21.29
N GLN A 686 19.06 -21.83 -22.57
CA GLN A 686 18.23 -22.87 -23.20
C GLN A 686 18.38 -24.24 -22.54
N GLY A 687 19.62 -24.69 -22.30
CA GLY A 687 19.88 -25.98 -21.66
C GLY A 687 19.39 -26.04 -20.21
N GLN A 688 19.57 -24.95 -19.47
CA GLN A 688 19.09 -24.83 -18.08
C GLN A 688 17.55 -24.80 -18.03
N LEU A 689 16.90 -24.07 -18.92
CA LEU A 689 15.44 -24.02 -19.00
C LEU A 689 14.84 -25.38 -19.38
N ALA A 690 15.45 -26.12 -20.32
CA ALA A 690 15.02 -27.48 -20.65
C ALA A 690 15.09 -28.43 -19.44
N GLU A 691 16.18 -28.40 -18.67
CA GLU A 691 16.31 -29.18 -17.43
C GLU A 691 15.25 -28.80 -16.40
N LEU A 692 14.95 -27.50 -16.25
CA LEU A 692 13.92 -27.03 -15.33
C LEU A 692 12.50 -27.45 -15.77
N ILE A 693 12.23 -27.48 -17.08
CA ILE A 693 10.96 -27.99 -17.64
C ILE A 693 10.80 -29.47 -17.30
N ASP A 694 11.84 -30.29 -17.50
CA ASP A 694 11.81 -31.72 -17.16
C ASP A 694 11.55 -31.93 -15.65
N ARG A 695 12.17 -31.13 -14.79
CA ARG A 695 11.93 -31.15 -13.32
C ARG A 695 10.49 -30.76 -12.96
N ALA A 696 9.96 -29.71 -13.59
CA ALA A 696 8.59 -29.26 -13.38
C ALA A 696 7.59 -30.34 -13.82
N SER A 697 7.83 -30.98 -14.97
CA SER A 697 7.01 -32.07 -15.48
C SER A 697 7.03 -33.29 -14.55
N ALA A 698 8.22 -33.69 -14.09
CA ALA A 698 8.40 -34.80 -13.15
C ALA A 698 7.72 -34.56 -11.79
N SER A 699 7.64 -33.29 -11.37
CA SER A 699 6.98 -32.88 -10.12
C SER A 699 5.51 -32.48 -10.32
N ILE A 700 4.94 -32.69 -11.51
CA ILE A 700 3.53 -32.37 -11.83
C ILE A 700 3.22 -30.89 -11.53
N CYS A 701 4.17 -29.99 -11.81
CA CYS A 701 3.99 -28.55 -11.64
C CYS A 701 3.58 -27.94 -12.99
N ARG A 702 2.38 -28.27 -13.48
CA ARG A 702 1.98 -27.96 -14.88
C ARG A 702 1.95 -26.46 -15.19
N HIS A 703 1.56 -25.63 -14.23
CA HIS A 703 1.64 -24.17 -14.38
C HIS A 703 3.09 -23.70 -14.63
N THR A 704 4.02 -24.16 -13.81
CA THR A 704 5.43 -23.78 -13.88
C THR A 704 6.10 -24.34 -15.13
N GLU A 705 5.77 -25.57 -15.52
CA GLU A 705 6.19 -26.19 -16.79
C GLU A 705 5.78 -25.31 -17.99
N LEU A 706 4.54 -24.83 -18.00
CA LEU A 706 4.04 -23.92 -19.03
C LEU A 706 4.82 -22.59 -19.05
N GLN A 707 5.05 -21.98 -17.88
CA GLN A 707 5.77 -20.71 -17.79
C GLN A 707 7.24 -20.84 -18.24
N LEU A 708 7.94 -21.89 -17.81
CA LEU A 708 9.32 -22.16 -18.23
C LEU A 708 9.42 -22.47 -19.72
N SER A 709 8.44 -23.18 -20.28
CA SER A 709 8.37 -23.43 -21.72
C SER A 709 8.19 -22.14 -22.52
N LEU A 710 7.34 -21.22 -22.03
CA LEU A 710 7.22 -19.89 -22.61
C LEU A 710 8.52 -19.09 -22.47
N MET A 711 9.21 -19.13 -21.33
CA MET A 711 10.53 -18.50 -21.17
C MET A 711 11.56 -19.06 -22.16
N LEU A 712 11.60 -20.37 -22.35
CA LEU A 712 12.48 -21.02 -23.32
C LEU A 712 12.14 -20.55 -24.74
N TRP A 713 10.85 -20.51 -25.10
CA TRP A 713 10.40 -19.96 -26.38
C TRP A 713 10.87 -18.51 -26.59
N ARG A 714 10.71 -17.64 -25.58
CA ARG A 714 11.16 -16.23 -25.63
C ARG A 714 12.68 -16.10 -25.80
N SER A 715 13.46 -17.04 -25.26
CA SER A 715 14.92 -17.04 -25.38
C SER A 715 15.44 -17.50 -26.75
N THR A 716 14.58 -18.11 -27.59
CA THR A 716 14.98 -18.62 -28.90
C THR A 716 14.79 -17.58 -30.01
N THR A 717 15.89 -17.18 -30.64
CA THR A 717 15.91 -16.19 -31.74
C THR A 717 15.51 -16.79 -33.09
N ASN A 718 15.73 -18.09 -33.29
CA ASN A 718 15.42 -18.78 -34.54
C ASN A 718 14.06 -19.49 -34.42
N VAL A 719 13.12 -19.19 -35.32
CA VAL A 719 11.78 -19.79 -35.31
C VAL A 719 11.87 -21.31 -35.40
N GLY A 720 12.82 -21.83 -36.19
CA GLY A 720 13.11 -23.26 -36.39
C GLY A 720 13.57 -24.03 -35.15
N GLU A 721 14.05 -23.32 -34.12
CA GLU A 721 14.59 -23.93 -32.89
C GLU A 721 13.56 -23.97 -31.75
N ARG A 722 12.31 -23.56 -32.03
CA ARG A 722 11.21 -23.46 -31.03
C ARG A 722 10.48 -24.78 -30.81
N GLY A 723 10.63 -25.74 -31.72
CA GLY A 723 9.96 -27.05 -31.64
C GLY A 723 10.17 -27.81 -30.31
N PRO A 724 11.38 -27.84 -29.70
CA PRO A 724 11.59 -28.38 -28.37
C PRO A 724 10.88 -27.59 -27.24
N ALA A 725 10.80 -26.26 -27.34
CA ALA A 725 10.19 -25.40 -26.33
C ALA A 725 8.66 -25.53 -26.28
N LEU A 726 8.04 -25.94 -27.38
CA LEU A 726 6.59 -26.12 -27.50
C LEU A 726 6.16 -27.60 -27.46
N ARG A 727 7.11 -28.53 -27.37
CA ARG A 727 6.83 -29.98 -27.35
C ARG A 727 6.10 -30.36 -26.07
N GLY A 728 4.98 -31.07 -26.19
CA GLY A 728 4.16 -31.50 -25.05
C GLY A 728 3.18 -30.45 -24.52
N LEU A 729 3.34 -29.17 -24.91
CA LEU A 729 2.44 -28.10 -24.49
C LEU A 729 1.01 -28.29 -25.00
N GLU A 730 0.80 -28.87 -26.18
CA GLU A 730 -0.54 -29.17 -26.68
C GLU A 730 -1.32 -30.10 -25.73
N THR A 731 -0.63 -31.04 -25.08
CA THR A 731 -1.23 -31.95 -24.11
C THR A 731 -1.52 -31.23 -22.79
N LEU A 732 -0.64 -30.32 -22.35
CA LEU A 732 -0.86 -29.47 -21.16
C LEU A 732 -1.99 -28.45 -21.36
N CYS A 733 -2.21 -28.06 -22.61
CA CYS A 733 -3.15 -27.03 -23.03
C CYS A 733 -4.46 -27.60 -23.58
N ALA A 734 -4.69 -28.92 -23.47
CA ALA A 734 -5.89 -29.58 -23.95
C ALA A 734 -6.76 -30.08 -22.78
N PRO A 735 -8.01 -29.59 -22.64
CA PRO A 735 -8.70 -28.60 -23.47
C PRO A 735 -8.17 -27.16 -23.28
N PRO A 736 -8.37 -26.26 -24.29
CA PRO A 736 -7.97 -24.85 -24.17
C PRO A 736 -8.74 -24.14 -23.07
N VAL A 737 -8.03 -23.71 -22.03
CA VAL A 737 -8.58 -23.25 -20.76
C VAL A 737 -7.80 -22.01 -20.30
N GLY A 738 -8.43 -20.83 -20.29
CA GLY A 738 -7.77 -19.54 -20.00
C GLY A 738 -7.20 -18.82 -21.22
N ARG A 739 -6.59 -17.65 -21.04
CA ARG A 739 -6.07 -16.80 -22.13
C ARG A 739 -4.72 -17.29 -22.69
N LYS A 740 -3.87 -17.87 -21.84
CA LYS A 740 -2.56 -18.42 -22.23
C LYS A 740 -2.66 -19.63 -23.16
N THR A 741 -3.75 -20.38 -23.04
CA THR A 741 -3.86 -21.72 -23.63
C THR A 741 -4.16 -21.67 -25.14
N PRO A 742 -5.11 -20.83 -25.61
CA PRO A 742 -5.24 -20.52 -27.04
C PRO A 742 -3.95 -19.94 -27.63
N ALA A 743 -3.27 -19.05 -26.90
CA ALA A 743 -2.01 -18.46 -27.32
C ALA A 743 -0.92 -19.53 -27.62
N VAL A 744 -0.75 -20.47 -26.70
CA VAL A 744 0.21 -21.57 -26.83
C VAL A 744 -0.19 -22.54 -27.94
N LEU A 745 -1.48 -22.85 -28.09
CA LEU A 745 -1.98 -23.70 -29.18
C LEU A 745 -1.83 -23.03 -30.56
N LEU A 746 -2.01 -21.71 -30.66
CA LEU A 746 -1.75 -20.97 -31.88
C LEU A 746 -0.27 -21.03 -32.25
N LEU A 747 0.62 -20.85 -31.25
CA LEU A 747 2.06 -20.98 -31.45
C LEU A 747 2.48 -22.41 -31.86
N THR A 748 1.93 -23.46 -31.24
CA THR A 748 2.27 -24.86 -31.59
C THR A 748 1.78 -25.24 -32.97
N ARG A 749 0.54 -24.85 -33.34
CA ARG A 749 -0.08 -25.14 -34.63
C ARG A 749 0.59 -24.40 -35.79
N SER A 750 1.15 -23.23 -35.51
CA SER A 750 1.79 -22.42 -36.55
C SER A 750 3.05 -23.06 -37.14
N GLY A 751 3.80 -23.88 -36.39
CA GLY A 751 4.91 -24.69 -36.91
C GLY A 751 5.97 -23.95 -37.76
N ASP A 752 6.96 -24.69 -38.28
CA ASP A 752 8.07 -24.14 -39.07
C ASP A 752 7.73 -23.80 -40.54
N LYS A 753 6.46 -23.95 -40.96
CA LYS A 753 6.05 -23.85 -42.38
C LYS A 753 4.82 -22.97 -42.63
N THR A 754 4.46 -22.07 -41.71
CA THR A 754 3.37 -21.11 -41.94
C THR A 754 3.81 -19.90 -42.74
N GLN A 755 2.88 -19.36 -43.54
CA GLN A 755 3.11 -18.14 -44.30
C GLN A 755 3.13 -16.93 -43.33
N THR A 756 3.94 -15.92 -43.63
CA THR A 756 4.12 -14.73 -42.77
C THR A 756 2.79 -14.05 -42.40
N GLU A 757 1.80 -14.04 -43.30
CA GLU A 757 0.49 -13.44 -43.06
C GLU A 757 -0.28 -14.13 -41.92
N GLU A 758 -0.22 -15.46 -41.82
CA GLU A 758 -0.90 -16.22 -40.76
C GLU A 758 -0.27 -15.94 -39.39
N LEU A 759 1.06 -15.85 -39.32
CA LEU A 759 1.77 -15.51 -38.09
C LEU A 759 1.47 -14.08 -37.59
N VAL A 760 1.21 -13.14 -38.51
CA VAL A 760 0.77 -11.78 -38.16
C VAL A 760 -0.62 -11.80 -37.53
N VAL A 761 -1.56 -12.58 -38.10
CA VAL A 761 -2.90 -12.75 -37.50
C VAL A 761 -2.79 -13.33 -36.11
N VAL A 762 -1.95 -14.35 -35.91
CA VAL A 762 -1.70 -14.91 -34.57
C VAL A 762 -1.15 -13.85 -33.63
N ALA A 763 -0.18 -13.03 -34.04
CA ALA A 763 0.38 -11.97 -33.21
C ALA A 763 -0.70 -10.94 -32.78
N GLU A 764 -1.61 -10.60 -33.69
CA GLU A 764 -2.74 -9.69 -33.40
C GLU A 764 -3.75 -10.32 -32.46
N GLU A 765 -4.09 -11.58 -32.65
CA GLU A 765 -4.97 -12.31 -31.75
C GLU A 765 -4.38 -12.37 -30.34
N LEU A 766 -3.09 -12.68 -30.21
CA LEU A 766 -2.39 -12.66 -28.92
C LEU A 766 -2.48 -11.29 -28.24
N PHE A 767 -2.19 -10.23 -28.99
CA PHE A 767 -2.20 -8.87 -28.45
C PHE A 767 -3.60 -8.47 -27.97
N ASN A 768 -4.62 -8.68 -28.80
CA ASN A 768 -6.00 -8.29 -28.50
C ASN A 768 -6.64 -9.10 -27.36
N HIS A 769 -6.17 -10.33 -27.10
CA HIS A 769 -6.70 -11.18 -26.03
C HIS A 769 -5.98 -10.98 -24.68
N GLY A 770 -4.99 -10.09 -24.58
CA GLY A 770 -4.31 -9.72 -23.33
C GLY A 770 -2.93 -10.37 -23.12
N GLU A 771 -2.46 -11.20 -24.04
CA GLU A 771 -1.05 -11.65 -24.10
C GLU A 771 -0.22 -10.63 -24.91
N THR A 772 -0.33 -9.36 -24.52
CA THR A 772 0.21 -8.21 -25.26
C THR A 772 1.72 -8.26 -25.45
N GLY A 773 2.47 -8.69 -24.43
CA GLY A 773 3.91 -8.89 -24.53
C GLY A 773 4.27 -9.96 -25.57
N LEU A 774 3.61 -11.11 -25.51
CA LEU A 774 3.87 -12.24 -26.41
C LEU A 774 3.49 -11.91 -27.86
N GLY A 775 2.38 -11.21 -28.08
CA GLY A 775 1.97 -10.73 -29.41
C GLY A 775 2.97 -9.76 -30.03
N ALA A 776 3.45 -8.78 -29.25
CA ALA A 776 4.47 -7.84 -29.69
C ALA A 776 5.81 -8.55 -30.01
N GLU A 777 6.20 -9.53 -29.19
CA GLU A 777 7.40 -10.34 -29.43
C GLU A 777 7.30 -11.19 -30.70
N LEU A 778 6.17 -11.84 -30.92
CA LEU A 778 5.94 -12.62 -32.14
C LEU A 778 6.05 -11.72 -33.38
N LEU A 779 5.42 -10.54 -33.34
CA LEU A 779 5.49 -9.58 -34.44
C LEU A 779 6.92 -9.09 -34.72
N ALA A 780 7.71 -8.82 -33.68
CA ALA A 780 9.11 -8.44 -33.83
C ALA A 780 9.97 -9.57 -34.40
N ASN A 781 9.70 -10.82 -34.02
CA ASN A 781 10.39 -11.99 -34.58
C ASN A 781 10.06 -12.19 -36.07
N ILE A 782 8.79 -12.01 -36.46
CA ILE A 782 8.36 -12.02 -37.88
C ILE A 782 9.11 -10.94 -38.66
N LEU A 783 9.23 -9.75 -38.08
CA LEU A 783 10.05 -8.68 -38.66
C LEU A 783 11.52 -9.11 -38.75
N GLY A 784 12.09 -9.80 -37.78
CA GLY A 784 13.46 -10.31 -37.87
C GLY A 784 13.73 -11.26 -39.05
N THR A 785 12.72 -12.02 -39.51
CA THR A 785 12.88 -13.05 -40.57
C THR A 785 12.59 -12.55 -41.99
N LEU A 786 11.83 -11.45 -42.14
CA LEU A 786 11.53 -10.84 -43.45
C LEU A 786 12.79 -10.19 -44.06
N THR A 787 13.47 -10.87 -44.99
CA THR A 787 14.69 -10.35 -45.67
C THR A 787 14.49 -10.00 -47.15
N HIS A 788 14.57 -8.69 -47.42
CA HIS A 788 15.10 -7.94 -48.59
C HIS A 788 14.74 -8.17 -50.08
N ASP A 789 13.70 -8.90 -50.49
CA ASP A 789 13.16 -8.66 -51.85
C ASP A 789 11.63 -8.82 -51.91
N GLY A 790 10.92 -7.73 -52.19
CA GLY A 790 9.45 -7.67 -52.35
C GLY A 790 8.65 -7.14 -51.14
N ASP A 791 9.09 -7.39 -49.91
CA ASP A 791 8.27 -7.19 -48.70
C ASP A 791 8.60 -5.94 -47.86
N GLU A 792 9.43 -5.00 -48.35
CA GLU A 792 9.83 -3.81 -47.59
C GLU A 792 8.65 -2.93 -47.13
N ARG A 793 7.59 -2.83 -47.95
CA ARG A 793 6.38 -2.08 -47.58
C ARG A 793 5.60 -2.76 -46.47
N GLN A 794 5.43 -4.08 -46.55
CA GLN A 794 4.76 -4.87 -45.51
C GLN A 794 5.56 -4.81 -44.20
N ARG A 795 6.89 -4.91 -44.27
CA ARG A 795 7.79 -4.70 -43.14
C ARG A 795 7.56 -3.34 -42.47
N GLY A 796 7.51 -2.24 -43.23
CA GLY A 796 7.24 -0.90 -42.70
C GLY A 796 5.87 -0.76 -42.01
N VAL A 797 4.83 -1.41 -42.57
CA VAL A 797 3.49 -1.46 -41.95
C VAL A 797 3.55 -2.16 -40.59
N LEU A 798 4.17 -3.34 -40.53
CA LEU A 798 4.30 -4.14 -39.31
C LEU A 798 5.20 -3.44 -38.27
N LEU A 799 6.26 -2.75 -38.69
CA LEU A 799 7.11 -1.94 -37.80
C LEU A 799 6.34 -0.80 -37.14
N ARG A 800 5.49 -0.08 -37.88
CA ARG A 800 4.62 0.95 -37.29
C ARG A 800 3.62 0.36 -36.30
N ARG A 801 3.04 -0.80 -36.63
CA ARG A 801 2.10 -1.50 -35.75
C ARG A 801 2.78 -1.91 -34.45
N LEU A 802 3.97 -2.53 -34.54
CA LEU A 802 4.78 -2.87 -33.38
C LEU A 802 5.14 -1.63 -32.55
N ALA A 803 5.51 -0.52 -33.20
CA ALA A 803 5.81 0.72 -32.49
C ALA A 803 4.59 1.26 -31.72
N ALA A 804 3.40 1.27 -32.33
CA ALA A 804 2.17 1.68 -31.67
C ALA A 804 1.84 0.79 -30.47
N TRP A 805 2.01 -0.53 -30.59
CA TRP A 805 1.85 -1.46 -29.47
C TRP A 805 2.84 -1.20 -28.34
N ILE A 806 4.10 -0.87 -28.65
CA ILE A 806 5.12 -0.55 -27.66
C ILE A 806 4.82 0.77 -26.94
N ASP A 807 4.31 1.76 -27.67
CA ASP A 807 3.85 3.02 -27.09
C ASP A 807 2.65 2.78 -26.15
N GLU A 808 1.70 1.91 -26.53
CA GLU A 808 0.57 1.49 -25.69
C GLU A 808 1.04 0.74 -24.42
N LEU A 809 2.07 -0.08 -24.53
CA LEU A 809 2.68 -0.78 -23.40
C LEU A 809 3.53 0.12 -22.49
N GLY A 810 3.80 1.35 -22.92
CA GLY A 810 4.60 2.32 -22.16
C GLY A 810 6.08 1.97 -22.08
N GLY A 811 6.62 1.26 -23.09
CA GLY A 811 8.02 0.88 -23.19
C GLY A 811 8.26 -0.47 -23.86
N VAL A 812 9.53 -0.78 -24.13
CA VAL A 812 9.91 -2.03 -24.82
C VAL A 812 9.77 -3.23 -23.88
N PRO A 813 8.97 -4.25 -24.25
CA PRO A 813 8.71 -5.41 -23.39
C PRO A 813 9.92 -6.31 -23.12
N TRP A 814 10.85 -6.48 -24.05
CA TRP A 814 12.01 -7.35 -23.83
C TRP A 814 13.19 -6.79 -24.61
N GLY A 815 14.41 -6.87 -24.06
CA GLY A 815 15.60 -6.28 -24.66
C GLY A 815 15.89 -6.78 -26.08
N SER A 816 15.40 -7.97 -26.44
CA SER A 816 15.46 -8.54 -27.79
C SER A 816 14.71 -7.73 -28.86
N LEU A 817 13.72 -6.93 -28.48
CA LEU A 817 12.90 -6.12 -29.42
C LEU A 817 13.59 -4.81 -29.84
N SER A 818 14.58 -4.37 -29.06
CA SER A 818 15.29 -3.11 -29.28
C SER A 818 16.02 -3.06 -30.64
N GLY A 819 16.56 -4.18 -31.10
CA GLY A 819 17.24 -4.31 -32.38
C GLY A 819 16.31 -4.04 -33.56
N VAL A 820 15.12 -4.65 -33.57
CA VAL A 820 14.11 -4.49 -34.62
C VAL A 820 13.58 -3.06 -34.68
N LEU A 821 13.38 -2.42 -33.52
CA LEU A 821 12.91 -1.03 -33.45
C LEU A 821 13.96 -0.02 -33.90
N SER A 822 15.25 -0.33 -33.71
CA SER A 822 16.33 0.54 -34.15
C SER A 822 16.35 0.75 -35.66
N GLU A 823 15.80 -0.19 -36.44
CA GLU A 823 15.67 -0.09 -37.90
C GLU A 823 14.64 0.96 -38.35
N ARG A 824 13.71 1.34 -37.47
CA ARG A 824 12.79 2.48 -37.70
C ARG A 824 13.54 3.81 -37.69
N ASN A 825 14.73 3.88 -37.10
CA ASN A 825 15.48 5.12 -37.02
C ASN A 825 15.94 5.54 -38.41
N LEU A 826 15.43 6.68 -38.84
CA LEU A 826 15.90 7.37 -40.02
C LEU A 826 17.33 7.85 -39.79
N THR A 827 18.19 7.64 -40.78
CA THR A 827 19.53 8.20 -40.82
C THR A 827 19.45 9.73 -40.81
N ALA A 828 20.53 10.40 -40.38
CA ALA A 828 20.58 11.87 -40.38
C ALA A 828 20.19 12.48 -41.74
N ARG A 829 20.62 11.84 -42.83
CA ARG A 829 20.30 12.27 -44.19
C ARG A 829 18.84 12.03 -44.59
N GLU A 830 18.25 10.94 -44.11
CA GLU A 830 16.82 10.67 -44.32
C GLU A 830 15.95 11.67 -43.56
N LYS A 831 16.31 12.02 -42.31
CA LYS A 831 15.63 13.07 -41.54
C LYS A 831 15.71 14.44 -42.22
N GLU A 832 16.89 14.85 -42.66
CA GLU A 832 17.11 16.11 -43.39
C GLU A 832 16.25 16.18 -44.67
N ILE A 833 16.10 15.07 -45.39
CA ILE A 833 15.24 15.02 -46.58
C ILE A 833 13.75 15.13 -46.20
N ILE A 834 13.31 14.51 -45.10
CA ILE A 834 11.92 14.63 -44.61
C ILE A 834 11.61 16.07 -44.20
N ASP A 835 12.49 16.73 -43.43
CA ASP A 835 12.28 18.10 -42.97
C ASP A 835 12.07 19.05 -44.16
N LEU A 836 12.85 18.87 -45.23
CA LEU A 836 12.72 19.65 -46.47
C LEU A 836 11.44 19.32 -47.25
N VAL A 837 10.99 18.06 -47.22
CA VAL A 837 9.69 17.68 -47.80
C VAL A 837 8.54 18.31 -47.04
N GLN A 838 8.56 18.30 -45.70
CA GLN A 838 7.55 18.92 -44.84
C GLN A 838 7.50 20.45 -44.97
N GLN A 839 8.62 21.07 -45.39
CA GLN A 839 8.68 22.49 -45.78
C GLN A 839 8.09 22.77 -47.19
N GLY A 840 7.57 21.75 -47.87
CA GLY A 840 6.92 21.86 -49.18
C GLY A 840 7.86 21.78 -50.39
N MET A 841 9.15 21.47 -50.21
CA MET A 841 10.13 21.47 -51.31
C MET A 841 10.00 20.26 -52.24
N SER A 842 9.94 20.46 -53.55
CA SER A 842 9.93 19.38 -54.55
C SER A 842 11.24 18.58 -54.56
N ASN A 843 11.21 17.32 -55.05
CA ASN A 843 12.41 16.47 -55.15
C ASN A 843 13.55 17.16 -55.94
N LYS A 844 13.21 18.02 -56.91
CA LYS A 844 14.15 18.80 -57.71
C LYS A 844 14.81 19.93 -56.90
N GLU A 845 14.06 20.59 -56.03
CA GLU A 845 14.56 21.64 -55.14
C GLU A 845 15.45 21.05 -54.05
N ILE A 846 15.03 19.94 -53.44
CA ILE A 846 15.82 19.19 -52.45
C ILE A 846 17.13 18.72 -53.08
N ALA A 847 17.09 18.13 -54.28
CA ALA A 847 18.29 17.67 -54.99
C ALA A 847 19.28 18.82 -55.25
N LYS A 848 18.77 20.00 -55.61
CA LYS A 848 19.59 21.19 -55.83
C LYS A 848 20.19 21.73 -54.53
N LEU A 849 19.41 21.79 -53.45
CA LEU A 849 19.86 22.26 -52.13
C LEU A 849 20.94 21.33 -51.54
N LEU A 850 20.71 20.03 -51.66
CA LEU A 850 21.55 18.98 -51.09
C LEU A 850 22.72 18.57 -52.00
N THR A 851 22.84 19.19 -53.18
CA THR A 851 23.88 18.93 -54.21
C THR A 851 23.95 17.45 -54.63
N VAL A 852 22.78 16.82 -54.83
CA VAL A 852 22.63 15.42 -55.27
C VAL A 852 21.71 15.32 -56.49
N SER A 853 21.61 14.14 -57.10
CA SER A 853 20.65 13.93 -58.20
C SER A 853 19.21 13.81 -57.68
N GLN A 854 18.22 14.17 -58.50
CA GLN A 854 16.81 13.94 -58.18
C GLN A 854 16.52 12.45 -57.91
N ARG A 855 17.18 11.56 -58.66
CA ARG A 855 17.08 10.11 -58.47
C ARG A 855 17.64 9.64 -57.12
N THR A 856 18.61 10.36 -56.56
CA THR A 856 19.15 10.11 -55.22
C THR A 856 18.13 10.48 -54.15
N VAL A 857 17.46 11.63 -54.29
CA VAL A 857 16.38 12.06 -53.38
C VAL A 857 15.19 11.09 -53.46
N GLU A 858 14.79 10.69 -54.66
CA GLU A 858 13.75 9.67 -54.88
C GLU A 858 14.13 8.32 -54.25
N GLY A 859 15.40 7.91 -54.35
CA GLY A 859 15.91 6.71 -53.69
C GLY A 859 15.88 6.79 -52.16
N HIS A 860 16.23 7.96 -51.59
CA HIS A 860 16.09 8.19 -50.14
C HIS A 860 14.62 8.19 -49.71
N LEU A 861 13.74 8.87 -50.45
CA LEU A 861 12.30 8.90 -50.17
C LEU A 861 11.67 7.51 -50.30
N TYR A 862 12.07 6.72 -51.28
CA TYR A 862 11.64 5.33 -51.40
C TYR A 862 12.03 4.51 -50.15
N ARG A 863 13.29 4.62 -49.68
CA ARG A 863 13.75 3.96 -48.46
C ARG A 863 13.04 4.48 -47.21
N VAL A 864 12.75 5.77 -47.15
CA VAL A 864 11.95 6.39 -46.08
C VAL A 864 10.53 5.84 -46.10
N PHE A 865 9.88 5.80 -47.25
CA PHE A 865 8.52 5.29 -47.39
C PHE A 865 8.44 3.80 -47.04
N ALA A 866 9.46 3.02 -47.43
CA ALA A 866 9.62 1.64 -47.04
C ALA A 866 9.81 1.47 -45.52
N LYS A 867 10.78 2.18 -44.92
CA LYS A 867 11.04 2.13 -43.46
C LYS A 867 9.85 2.58 -42.63
N LEU A 868 9.14 3.60 -43.10
CA LEU A 868 7.98 4.13 -42.43
C LEU A 868 6.69 3.40 -42.80
N GLY A 869 6.66 2.56 -43.84
CA GLY A 869 5.50 1.81 -44.34
C GLY A 869 4.44 2.63 -45.11
N ILE A 870 4.70 3.89 -45.47
CA ILE A 870 3.69 4.79 -46.07
C ILE A 870 3.57 4.62 -47.59
N ALA A 871 2.40 4.93 -48.14
CA ALA A 871 2.09 4.79 -49.56
C ALA A 871 2.74 5.86 -50.45
N GLY A 872 3.11 7.01 -49.87
CA GLY A 872 3.76 8.08 -50.61
C GLY A 872 3.79 9.40 -49.85
N ARG A 873 4.20 10.45 -50.58
CA ARG A 873 4.52 11.78 -50.05
C ARG A 873 3.38 12.46 -49.28
N ALA A 874 2.12 12.26 -49.69
CA ALA A 874 0.96 12.89 -49.03
C ALA A 874 0.72 12.36 -47.60
N GLU A 875 1.07 11.10 -47.32
CA GLU A 875 0.98 10.54 -45.96
C GLU A 875 2.14 11.04 -45.08
N LEU A 876 3.27 11.42 -45.67
CA LEU A 876 4.42 11.97 -44.94
C LEU A 876 4.09 13.34 -44.31
N ASP A 877 3.29 14.16 -45.00
CA ASP A 877 2.84 15.48 -44.52
C ASP A 877 1.82 15.39 -43.37
N SER A 878 1.25 14.22 -43.13
CA SER A 878 0.23 13.96 -42.08
C SER A 878 0.80 13.36 -40.78
N LEU A 879 2.10 13.05 -40.76
CA LEU A 879 2.79 12.56 -39.57
C LEU A 879 3.16 13.77 -38.67
N PRO A 880 2.91 13.70 -37.35
CA PRO A 880 3.16 14.80 -36.41
C PRO A 880 4.63 15.17 -36.24
#